data_AF-A0A3A3Z4N1-F1
#
_entry.id   AF-A0A3A3Z4N1-F1
#
_cell.length_a   1.000
_cell.length_b   1.000
_cell.length_c   1.000
_cell.angle_alpha   90.00
_cell.angle_beta   90.00
_cell.angle_gamma   90.00
#
_symmetry.space_group_name_H-M   'P 1'
#
loop_
_entity.id
_entity.type
_entity.pdbx_description
1 polymer ?
#
loop_
_entity_poly.entity_id
_entity_poly.type
_entity_poly.pdbx_seq_one_letter_code
_entity_poly.pdbx_strand_id
1 'polypeptide(L)'
;MTVADPFGTAGLRERVLAAWSASPARLREDANAEEDLALGGYRDRLVVELAQNAADAAARAGVPGRLLLRLDGNRLVAANTGAPLDAAGVQGLATLRASAKDASGASVGRFGVGFAAVLAASDEPAVASRATGGVRFSRARTRGAAGAEHVPVLRLPWPADVAVPHGYDTVVDLPLRPGADPGPLLDAVGGWLLLVLPGLAEVAVERDGRRRVLAARHEGPYALLDDDGATTRWRVHRASGRLDPALLADRPTEERARRDWSLAWAVALEGAQPVVPPPGVAPVLHAPTPSDEPLGLPALLVAPFPLDPSRRHVAPGPLADHLVERAGAAYGDLARALAADGADPAPLVPSPAAVLGALDTALRRAVLRRLEDVPLLASAEDPGALVAPSAAVVVEGAGPDLVAALAPVLGGLVRTSWPRAALAAVGVRPVALADVVDQLAGLQRPPGWWHDLYAALAAGGARPDDLGALPVPLADGRLVRGPAGTLLPDPDGAPAEALRGLPLRVVDPGAAHPLLERLGARRATVAAVLDDPALAGALRAAADDGDTGPGEAVLGLLAADPSAAGPWPWTGEPLLPGEDGPARADELVVPGSAADGLLTGLGRAAAGLVAAYGEDTLARAGAVTGLGLLALEDVELGDALEDAVGDPGVDGLLDWVDDARDAAGVADGDLPPLVPGLVLVRDLDLVDPARWGGALDLLARPPLRAAVLDPVRVVLPGGRVREVPPYAAWWVREHALVGGRPTAALRLAGSDPLLEGLYEDVPAGADEELLRAVGVRTSLAALLAEPGGPDDLLRRVLDADLTAARVRALHAALAAAGARVEDPPARVRVPDGDGSRAVDADDVVVADGPQWLQLRWAVPPLAAPRAAALADALDVDLCSERREGRVTSTGTPADVPPVVARVLPGAPGRWTAHDDLEVDGEPVDWWVDGAGVHAATTEGLAAGLAWAAAAWPRRHLVAAALADPARADALLADAAWD
;
A
#
# COMPACT_ATOMS: atom_id res chain seq x y z
N MET A 1 32.68 -47.05 88.95
CA MET A 1 31.34 -47.57 88.58
C MET A 1 31.43 -48.14 87.18
N THR A 2 31.12 -49.42 87.01
CA THR A 2 31.05 -50.08 85.70
C THR A 2 29.83 -49.58 84.94
N VAL A 3 30.03 -48.92 83.81
CA VAL A 3 28.94 -48.53 82.89
C VAL A 3 28.30 -49.81 82.36
N ALA A 4 26.97 -49.92 82.40
CA ALA A 4 26.25 -51.08 81.86
C ALA A 4 26.48 -51.21 80.34
N ASP A 5 26.61 -52.45 79.83
CA ASP A 5 26.81 -52.74 78.40
C ASP A 5 25.56 -53.42 77.78
N PRO A 6 24.44 -52.69 77.62
CA PRO A 6 23.18 -53.26 77.12
C PRO A 6 23.24 -53.67 75.64
N PHE A 7 24.30 -53.27 74.92
CA PHE A 7 24.47 -53.54 73.49
C PHE A 7 25.45 -54.69 73.19
N GLY A 8 26.06 -55.30 74.22
CA GLY A 8 27.05 -56.36 74.03
C GLY A 8 28.30 -55.89 73.28
N THR A 9 28.72 -54.63 73.50
CA THR A 9 29.85 -54.01 72.81
C THR A 9 31.16 -54.76 73.03
N ALA A 10 31.36 -55.41 74.17
CA ALA A 10 32.54 -56.24 74.42
C ALA A 10 32.70 -57.34 73.36
N GLY A 11 31.64 -58.10 73.07
CA GLY A 11 31.68 -59.16 72.07
C GLY A 11 31.86 -58.63 70.64
N LEU A 12 31.34 -57.44 70.33
CA LEU A 12 31.60 -56.76 69.05
C LEU A 12 33.10 -56.43 68.91
N ARG A 13 33.69 -55.80 69.93
CA ARG A 13 35.12 -55.44 69.94
C ARG A 13 36.02 -56.67 69.80
N GLU A 14 35.74 -57.74 70.54
CA GLU A 14 36.52 -58.98 70.49
C GLU A 14 36.55 -59.59 69.09
N ARG A 15 35.40 -59.64 68.39
CA ARG A 15 35.32 -60.17 67.02
C ARG A 15 36.14 -59.34 66.03
N VAL A 16 36.05 -58.01 66.14
CA VAL A 16 36.79 -57.09 65.25
C VAL A 16 38.30 -57.20 65.50
N LEU A 17 38.74 -57.17 66.76
CA LEU A 17 40.15 -57.30 67.12
C LEU A 17 40.72 -58.67 66.71
N ALA A 18 39.96 -59.75 66.89
CA ALA A 18 40.37 -61.08 66.42
C ALA A 18 40.54 -61.12 64.89
N ALA A 19 39.64 -60.47 64.14
CA ALA A 19 39.75 -60.38 62.68
C ALA A 19 40.98 -59.58 62.23
N TRP A 20 41.26 -58.44 62.87
CA TRP A 20 42.46 -57.64 62.58
C TRP A 20 43.76 -58.34 62.96
N SER A 21 43.76 -59.07 64.07
CA SER A 21 44.91 -59.89 64.49
C SER A 21 45.18 -61.03 63.51
N ALA A 22 44.12 -61.69 63.03
CA ALA A 22 44.22 -62.74 62.02
C ALA A 22 44.63 -62.21 60.63
N SER A 23 44.28 -60.97 60.29
CA SER A 23 44.64 -60.33 59.03
C SER A 23 44.90 -58.82 59.19
N PRO A 24 46.19 -58.40 59.31
CA PRO A 24 46.54 -56.99 59.37
C PRO A 24 46.16 -56.18 58.11
N ALA A 25 45.89 -56.86 56.99
CA ALA A 25 45.32 -56.21 55.81
C ALA A 25 43.91 -55.67 56.06
N ARG A 26 43.07 -56.39 56.84
CA ARG A 26 41.72 -55.94 57.20
C ARG A 26 41.71 -54.66 58.03
N LEU A 27 42.64 -54.53 58.97
CA LEU A 27 42.80 -53.29 59.75
C LEU A 27 43.09 -52.08 58.83
N ARG A 28 44.00 -52.26 57.86
CA ARG A 28 44.33 -51.22 56.88
C ARG A 28 43.16 -50.91 55.95
N GLU A 29 42.44 -51.94 55.48
CA GLU A 29 41.23 -51.77 54.67
C GLU A 29 40.16 -50.96 55.43
N ASP A 30 39.91 -51.29 56.70
CA ASP A 30 38.95 -50.56 57.54
C ASP A 30 39.39 -49.11 57.80
N ALA A 31 40.67 -48.90 58.12
CA ALA A 31 41.22 -47.56 58.36
C ALA A 31 41.14 -46.69 57.10
N ASN A 32 41.54 -47.23 55.94
CA ASN A 32 41.48 -46.52 54.66
C ASN A 32 40.04 -46.23 54.24
N ALA A 33 39.12 -47.18 54.45
CA ALA A 33 37.71 -46.97 54.12
C ALA A 33 37.06 -45.85 54.96
N GLU A 34 37.40 -45.73 56.24
CA GLU A 34 36.93 -44.61 57.08
C GLU A 34 37.62 -43.28 56.74
N GLU A 35 38.92 -43.31 56.41
CA GLU A 35 39.66 -42.13 55.97
C GLU A 35 39.14 -41.58 54.63
N ASP A 36 38.87 -42.45 53.66
CA ASP A 36 38.26 -42.10 52.38
C ASP A 36 36.87 -41.46 52.57
N LEU A 37 36.08 -41.95 53.53
CA LEU A 37 34.79 -41.33 53.88
C LEU A 37 34.97 -39.99 54.59
N ALA A 38 35.94 -39.86 55.49
CA ALA A 38 36.20 -38.62 56.21
C ALA A 38 36.77 -37.51 55.29
N LEU A 39 37.61 -37.87 54.32
CA LEU A 39 38.24 -36.96 53.35
C LEU A 39 37.40 -36.73 52.10
N GLY A 40 36.66 -37.74 51.63
CA GLY A 40 35.96 -37.80 50.34
C GLY A 40 34.64 -37.05 50.24
N GLY A 41 34.51 -35.91 50.93
CA GLY A 41 33.36 -35.01 50.76
C GLY A 41 32.19 -35.26 51.70
N TYR A 42 32.42 -35.70 52.94
CA TYR A 42 31.40 -35.74 53.99
C TYR A 42 31.45 -34.53 54.96
N ARG A 43 32.47 -33.67 54.84
CA ARG A 43 32.65 -32.49 55.72
C ARG A 43 31.46 -31.53 55.63
N ASP A 44 30.91 -31.33 54.45
CA ASP A 44 29.75 -30.51 54.12
C ASP A 44 28.39 -31.21 54.38
N ARG A 45 28.39 -32.49 54.75
CA ARG A 45 27.17 -33.32 54.89
C ARG A 45 26.79 -33.66 56.33
N LEU A 46 27.66 -33.35 57.28
CA LEU A 46 27.48 -33.65 58.70
C LEU A 46 26.06 -33.34 59.21
N VAL A 47 25.59 -32.11 58.98
CA VAL A 47 24.29 -31.66 59.48
C VAL A 47 23.13 -32.38 58.81
N VAL A 48 23.19 -32.58 57.50
CA VAL A 48 22.12 -33.22 56.73
C VAL A 48 22.01 -34.71 57.08
N GLU A 49 23.14 -35.40 57.25
CA GLU A 49 23.15 -36.82 57.66
C GLU A 49 22.61 -37.00 59.10
N LEU A 50 22.95 -36.09 60.01
CA LEU A 50 22.37 -36.06 61.36
C LEU A 50 20.85 -35.81 61.31
N ALA A 51 20.41 -34.89 60.45
CA ALA A 51 18.98 -34.61 60.26
C ALA A 51 18.23 -35.79 59.63
N GLN A 52 18.83 -36.48 58.66
CA GLN A 52 18.25 -37.68 58.08
C GLN A 52 18.11 -38.80 59.12
N ASN A 53 19.15 -39.05 59.93
CA ASN A 53 19.07 -40.02 61.02
C ASN A 53 17.96 -39.68 62.03
N ALA A 54 17.78 -38.39 62.33
CA ALA A 54 16.70 -37.91 63.18
C ALA A 54 15.32 -38.13 62.55
N ALA A 55 15.16 -37.82 61.26
CA ALA A 55 13.93 -38.05 60.50
C ALA A 55 13.57 -39.54 60.48
N ASP A 56 14.54 -40.42 60.25
CA ASP A 56 14.35 -41.86 60.18
C ASP A 56 14.01 -42.46 61.54
N ALA A 57 14.63 -41.95 62.62
CA ALA A 57 14.28 -42.34 63.99
C ALA A 57 12.85 -41.94 64.35
N ALA A 58 12.43 -40.73 63.98
CA ALA A 58 11.07 -40.25 64.18
C ALA A 58 10.04 -41.07 63.38
N ALA A 59 10.34 -41.35 62.10
CA ALA A 59 9.51 -42.17 61.24
C ALA A 59 9.34 -43.60 61.78
N ARG A 60 10.42 -44.23 62.26
CA ARG A 60 10.36 -45.56 62.90
C ARG A 60 9.50 -45.58 64.17
N ALA A 61 9.48 -44.48 64.92
CA ALA A 61 8.67 -44.33 66.12
C ALA A 61 7.23 -43.84 65.84
N GLY A 62 6.92 -43.42 64.62
CA GLY A 62 5.62 -42.86 64.27
C GLY A 62 5.31 -41.52 64.98
N VAL A 63 6.33 -40.73 65.31
CA VAL A 63 6.20 -39.45 66.01
C VAL A 63 6.71 -38.29 65.16
N PRO A 64 6.27 -37.03 65.39
CA PRO A 64 6.89 -35.87 64.78
C PRO A 64 8.35 -35.73 65.20
N GLY A 65 9.27 -35.70 64.23
CA GLY A 65 10.69 -35.59 64.50
C GLY A 65 11.10 -34.19 64.91
N ARG A 66 11.86 -34.07 66.00
CA ARG A 66 12.49 -32.84 66.44
C ARG A 66 13.99 -33.06 66.48
N LEU A 67 14.77 -32.12 65.97
CA LEU A 67 16.23 -32.15 65.98
C LEU A 67 16.78 -30.89 66.65
N LEU A 68 17.66 -31.05 67.63
CA LEU A 68 18.51 -30.01 68.17
C LEU A 68 19.91 -30.15 67.56
N LEU A 69 20.46 -29.05 67.07
CA LEU A 69 21.86 -28.91 66.69
C LEU A 69 22.47 -27.80 67.54
N ARG A 70 23.30 -28.16 68.52
CA ARG A 70 23.91 -27.23 69.46
C ARG A 70 25.43 -27.24 69.32
N LEU A 71 26.02 -26.09 68.99
CA LEU A 71 27.46 -25.87 69.02
C LEU A 71 27.83 -25.08 70.28
N ASP A 72 28.55 -25.74 71.19
CA ASP A 72 29.03 -25.18 72.45
C ASP A 72 30.55 -25.31 72.54
N GLY A 73 31.27 -24.20 72.28
CA GLY A 73 32.73 -24.18 72.21
C GLY A 73 33.27 -25.15 71.16
N ASN A 74 33.99 -26.19 71.60
CA ASN A 74 34.56 -27.23 70.74
C ASN A 74 33.71 -28.51 70.70
N ARG A 75 32.40 -28.42 70.92
CA ARG A 75 31.51 -29.58 71.01
C ARG A 75 30.23 -29.35 70.21
N LEU A 76 29.93 -30.27 69.30
CA LEU A 76 28.67 -30.31 68.56
C LEU A 76 27.78 -31.41 69.14
N VAL A 77 26.57 -31.03 69.55
CA VAL A 77 25.54 -31.93 70.09
C VAL A 77 24.38 -31.96 69.12
N ALA A 78 24.05 -33.14 68.60
CA ALA A 78 22.86 -33.36 67.79
C ALA A 78 21.89 -34.28 68.53
N ALA A 79 20.74 -33.78 68.97
CA ALA A 79 19.76 -34.57 69.72
C ALA A 79 18.43 -34.65 68.98
N ASN A 80 17.81 -35.83 68.94
CA ASN A 80 16.57 -36.05 68.22
C ASN A 80 15.52 -36.79 69.04
N THR A 81 14.25 -36.63 68.65
CA THR A 81 13.15 -37.49 69.11
C THR A 81 13.01 -38.71 68.21
N GLY A 82 12.42 -39.79 68.73
CA GLY A 82 12.10 -41.00 67.97
C GLY A 82 12.63 -42.29 68.58
N ALA A 83 12.82 -43.30 67.73
CA ALA A 83 13.19 -44.64 68.16
C ALA A 83 14.57 -44.67 68.84
N PRO A 84 14.72 -45.32 70.02
CA PRO A 84 15.97 -45.36 70.74
C PRO A 84 17.03 -46.21 70.03
N LEU A 85 18.31 -45.96 70.35
CA LEU A 85 19.43 -46.78 69.93
C LEU A 85 19.29 -48.19 70.50
N ASP A 86 19.45 -49.22 69.66
CA ASP A 86 19.40 -50.63 70.02
C ASP A 86 20.70 -51.36 69.65
N ALA A 87 20.81 -52.64 70.02
CA ALA A 87 22.02 -53.43 69.77
C ALA A 87 22.30 -53.62 68.26
N ALA A 88 21.25 -53.77 67.46
CA ALA A 88 21.38 -53.85 66.00
C ALA A 88 21.90 -52.54 65.40
N GLY A 89 21.43 -51.40 65.90
CA GLY A 89 21.90 -50.06 65.56
C GLY A 89 23.38 -49.88 65.91
N VAL A 90 23.81 -50.23 67.12
CA VAL A 90 25.24 -50.17 67.50
C VAL A 90 26.11 -51.06 66.61
N GLN A 91 25.64 -52.26 66.27
CA GLN A 91 26.35 -53.12 65.31
C GLN A 91 26.42 -52.49 63.91
N GLY A 92 25.35 -51.84 63.45
CA GLY A 92 25.32 -51.09 62.19
C GLY A 92 26.31 -49.93 62.18
N LEU A 93 26.35 -49.13 63.25
CA LEU A 93 27.34 -48.06 63.42
C LEU A 93 28.78 -48.60 63.39
N ALA A 94 28.99 -49.82 63.91
CA ALA A 94 30.30 -50.46 63.98
C ALA A 94 30.77 -51.16 62.69
N THR A 95 29.89 -51.32 61.69
CA THR A 95 30.16 -52.09 60.47
C THR A 95 29.93 -51.23 59.21
N LEU A 96 30.93 -51.12 58.33
CA LEU A 96 30.81 -50.36 57.07
C LEU A 96 30.39 -51.33 55.98
N ARG A 97 29.33 -50.99 55.25
CA ARG A 97 28.86 -51.70 54.05
C ARG A 97 28.48 -53.19 54.26
N ALA A 98 28.27 -53.63 55.49
CA ALA A 98 27.87 -55.00 55.83
C ALA A 98 26.55 -54.99 56.61
N SER A 99 25.47 -54.58 55.95
CA SER A 99 24.15 -54.64 56.55
C SER A 99 23.61 -56.07 56.49
N ALA A 100 23.36 -56.67 57.66
CA ALA A 100 22.64 -57.94 57.75
C ALA A 100 21.28 -57.81 57.04
N LYS A 101 20.73 -58.89 56.50
CA LYS A 101 19.35 -58.98 56.00
C LYS A 101 18.42 -59.33 57.15
N ASP A 102 17.27 -58.66 57.28
CA ASP A 102 16.09 -59.23 57.92
C ASP A 102 14.92 -59.19 56.94
N ALA A 103 14.10 -60.24 56.98
CA ALA A 103 13.10 -60.59 55.97
C ALA A 103 11.74 -59.85 56.10
N SER A 104 11.64 -58.82 56.93
CA SER A 104 10.45 -57.97 57.06
C SER A 104 10.65 -56.65 56.31
N GLY A 105 10.08 -56.57 55.10
CA GLY A 105 10.27 -55.48 54.14
C GLY A 105 9.63 -54.13 54.51
N ALA A 106 9.85 -53.60 55.71
CA ALA A 106 9.40 -52.27 56.08
C ALA A 106 10.28 -51.65 57.18
N SER A 107 11.50 -51.22 56.85
CA SER A 107 12.17 -50.13 57.59
C SER A 107 13.39 -49.62 56.83
N VAL A 108 13.49 -48.30 56.73
CA VAL A 108 14.59 -47.51 56.20
C VAL A 108 15.95 -47.95 56.76
N GLY A 109 16.93 -48.09 55.87
CA GLY A 109 18.38 -48.04 56.13
C GLY A 109 18.91 -48.95 57.25
N ARG A 110 19.65 -50.00 56.93
CA ARG A 110 20.68 -50.49 57.86
C ARG A 110 21.91 -49.61 57.66
N PHE A 111 22.03 -48.64 58.57
CA PHE A 111 22.95 -47.51 58.61
C PHE A 111 24.36 -47.92 59.03
N GLY A 112 25.34 -47.40 58.30
CA GLY A 112 26.75 -47.41 58.69
C GLY A 112 27.56 -46.39 57.87
N VAL A 113 27.14 -46.10 56.64
CA VAL A 113 27.85 -45.16 55.75
C VAL A 113 27.51 -43.69 56.04
N GLY A 114 26.26 -43.34 56.34
CA GLY A 114 25.85 -41.94 56.61
C GLY A 114 26.36 -41.40 57.96
N PHE A 115 26.37 -42.25 58.99
CA PHE A 115 26.93 -41.87 60.30
C PHE A 115 28.44 -41.59 60.25
N ALA A 116 29.17 -42.18 59.30
CA ALA A 116 30.61 -41.90 59.12
C ALA A 116 30.91 -40.41 58.85
N ALA A 117 29.92 -39.61 58.45
CA ALA A 117 30.04 -38.16 58.31
C ALA A 117 30.52 -37.47 59.59
N VAL A 118 30.24 -38.04 60.78
CA VAL A 118 30.71 -37.49 62.06
C VAL A 118 32.24 -37.48 62.18
N LEU A 119 32.94 -38.35 61.44
CA LEU A 119 34.40 -38.44 61.44
C LEU A 119 35.08 -37.24 60.77
N ALA A 120 34.34 -36.48 59.95
CA ALA A 120 34.82 -35.20 59.45
C ALA A 120 34.97 -34.17 60.58
N ALA A 121 34.24 -34.32 61.69
CA ALA A 121 34.21 -33.38 62.80
C ALA A 121 34.81 -33.92 64.11
N SER A 122 34.77 -35.24 64.37
CA SER A 122 35.17 -35.82 65.66
C SER A 122 35.97 -37.12 65.51
N ASP A 123 37.02 -37.26 66.33
CA ASP A 123 37.75 -38.52 66.53
C ASP A 123 37.19 -39.36 67.70
N GLU A 124 36.22 -38.82 68.45
CA GLU A 124 35.61 -39.46 69.62
C GLU A 124 34.07 -39.37 69.64
N PRO A 125 33.36 -39.73 68.56
CA PRO A 125 31.91 -39.59 68.51
C PRO A 125 31.25 -40.54 69.53
N ALA A 126 30.24 -40.05 70.22
CA ALA A 126 29.41 -40.85 71.11
C ALA A 126 27.92 -40.74 70.73
N VAL A 127 27.17 -41.82 70.95
CA VAL A 127 25.72 -41.88 70.72
C VAL A 127 25.06 -42.49 71.94
N ALA A 128 24.02 -41.85 72.46
CA ALA A 128 23.26 -42.38 73.58
C ALA A 128 21.77 -42.15 73.42
N SER A 129 20.97 -43.07 73.92
CA SER A 129 19.52 -42.88 74.05
C SER A 129 19.10 -43.00 75.50
N ARG A 130 18.16 -42.15 75.92
CA ARG A 130 17.70 -42.06 77.31
C ARG A 130 17.20 -43.40 77.84
N ALA A 131 16.52 -44.17 76.98
CA ALA A 131 15.91 -45.45 77.34
C ALA A 131 16.90 -46.62 77.41
N THR A 132 18.01 -46.58 76.65
CA THR A 132 18.84 -47.77 76.39
C THR A 132 20.33 -47.58 76.70
N GLY A 133 20.79 -46.37 77.05
CA GLY A 133 22.20 -46.07 77.31
C GLY A 133 22.97 -45.67 76.05
N GLY A 134 24.30 -45.66 76.12
CA GLY A 134 25.13 -45.14 75.04
C GLY A 134 26.45 -45.86 74.79
N VAL A 135 27.03 -45.57 73.63
CA VAL A 135 28.34 -46.03 73.19
C VAL A 135 29.19 -44.86 72.73
N ARG A 136 30.50 -44.98 72.91
CA ARG A 136 31.51 -44.05 72.40
C ARG A 136 32.47 -44.81 71.50
N PHE A 137 32.86 -44.19 70.41
CA PHE A 137 34.01 -44.56 69.61
C PHE A 137 35.16 -43.60 69.92
N SER A 138 36.41 -44.05 69.82
CA SER A 138 37.58 -43.20 70.13
C SER A 138 38.78 -43.71 69.36
N ARG A 139 39.35 -42.84 68.52
CA ARG A 139 40.58 -43.14 67.78
C ARG A 139 41.71 -43.54 68.74
N ALA A 140 41.87 -42.83 69.85
CA ALA A 140 42.91 -43.09 70.84
C ALA A 140 42.74 -44.47 71.50
N ARG A 141 41.51 -44.84 71.88
CA ARG A 141 41.23 -46.16 72.43
C ARG A 141 41.42 -47.27 71.39
N THR A 142 41.07 -47.03 70.13
CA THR A 142 41.31 -48.01 69.06
C THR A 142 42.81 -48.22 68.83
N ARG A 143 43.63 -47.16 68.80
CA ARG A 143 45.10 -47.30 68.70
C ARG A 143 45.66 -48.16 69.81
N GLY A 144 45.24 -47.90 71.05
CA GLY A 144 45.66 -48.68 72.22
C GLY A 144 45.26 -50.15 72.14
N ALA A 145 44.04 -50.45 71.65
CA ALA A 145 43.55 -51.82 71.54
C ALA A 145 44.14 -52.60 70.35
N ALA A 146 44.38 -51.93 69.22
CA ALA A 146 44.89 -52.55 67.99
C ALA A 146 46.44 -52.57 67.91
N GLY A 147 47.13 -51.72 68.67
CA GLY A 147 48.59 -51.60 68.63
C GLY A 147 49.14 -51.00 67.34
N ALA A 148 48.38 -50.14 66.67
CA ALA A 148 48.75 -49.50 65.40
C ALA A 148 48.45 -47.99 65.40
N GLU A 149 49.21 -47.21 64.63
CA GLU A 149 49.05 -45.75 64.52
C GLU A 149 47.87 -45.34 63.61
N HIS A 150 47.76 -45.99 62.44
CA HIS A 150 46.66 -45.79 61.49
C HIS A 150 45.53 -46.78 61.79
N VAL A 151 44.44 -46.29 62.37
CA VAL A 151 43.30 -47.10 62.83
C VAL A 151 41.96 -46.44 62.49
N PRO A 152 40.90 -47.25 62.28
CA PRO A 152 39.55 -46.73 62.16
C PRO A 152 39.00 -46.27 63.52
N VAL A 153 38.03 -45.37 63.51
CA VAL A 153 37.34 -44.83 64.68
C VAL A 153 36.08 -45.64 65.00
N LEU A 154 35.22 -45.91 64.01
CA LEU A 154 33.87 -46.42 64.26
C LEU A 154 33.80 -47.92 64.49
N ARG A 155 34.93 -48.64 64.53
CA ARG A 155 34.92 -50.12 64.58
C ARG A 155 34.77 -50.73 65.96
N LEU A 156 35.25 -50.03 66.98
CA LEU A 156 35.25 -50.52 68.35
C LEU A 156 34.32 -49.64 69.20
N PRO A 157 33.09 -50.06 69.49
CA PRO A 157 32.21 -49.32 70.40
C PRO A 157 32.61 -49.61 71.86
N TRP A 158 32.67 -48.60 72.72
CA TRP A 158 32.80 -48.75 74.18
C TRP A 158 31.54 -48.25 74.89
N PRO A 159 31.08 -48.87 76.00
CA PRO A 159 29.98 -48.32 76.79
C PRO A 159 30.30 -46.90 77.25
N ALA A 160 29.33 -46.00 77.12
CA ALA A 160 29.49 -44.60 77.47
C ALA A 160 28.24 -44.08 78.18
N ASP A 161 28.48 -43.25 79.20
CA ASP A 161 27.45 -42.47 79.87
C ASP A 161 27.46 -41.07 79.27
N VAL A 162 26.43 -40.74 78.49
CA VAL A 162 26.30 -39.46 77.78
C VAL A 162 24.91 -38.89 78.08
N ALA A 163 24.89 -37.67 78.59
CA ALA A 163 23.64 -37.00 78.94
C ALA A 163 22.83 -36.62 77.68
N VAL A 164 21.60 -37.12 77.59
CA VAL A 164 20.64 -36.73 76.55
C VAL A 164 19.95 -35.44 76.97
N PRO A 165 19.95 -34.37 76.13
CA PRO A 165 19.23 -33.14 76.41
C PRO A 165 17.75 -33.36 76.76
N HIS A 166 17.20 -32.54 77.65
CA HIS A 166 15.79 -32.62 78.05
C HIS A 166 14.87 -32.40 76.84
N GLY A 167 13.84 -33.23 76.69
CA GLY A 167 12.89 -33.18 75.57
C GLY A 167 13.33 -33.91 74.30
N TYR A 168 14.48 -34.61 74.32
CA TYR A 168 14.98 -35.46 73.24
C TYR A 168 15.25 -36.89 73.75
N ASP A 169 15.24 -37.85 72.82
CA ASP A 169 15.32 -39.28 73.09
C ASP A 169 16.73 -39.84 72.85
N THR A 170 17.38 -39.38 71.79
CA THR A 170 18.72 -39.80 71.36
C THR A 170 19.62 -38.59 71.17
N VAL A 171 20.91 -38.73 71.50
CA VAL A 171 21.95 -37.72 71.28
C VAL A 171 23.16 -38.32 70.57
N VAL A 172 23.68 -37.59 69.60
CA VAL A 172 25.01 -37.75 69.02
C VAL A 172 25.88 -36.61 69.56
N ASP A 173 26.90 -36.98 70.29
CA ASP A 173 27.81 -36.09 70.99
C ASP A 173 29.18 -36.11 70.34
N LEU A 174 29.61 -34.97 69.80
CA LEU A 174 30.80 -34.84 68.95
C LEU A 174 31.79 -33.82 69.53
N PRO A 175 32.78 -34.26 70.33
CA PRO A 175 33.95 -33.45 70.63
C PRO A 175 34.71 -33.14 69.33
N LEU A 176 34.86 -31.86 68.99
CA LEU A 176 35.44 -31.45 67.72
C LEU A 176 36.96 -31.64 67.71
N ARG A 177 37.47 -32.18 66.60
CA ARG A 177 38.92 -32.23 66.33
C ARG A 177 39.49 -30.80 66.16
N PRO A 178 40.79 -30.57 66.44
CA PRO A 178 41.42 -29.28 66.17
C PRO A 178 41.21 -28.84 64.71
N GLY A 179 40.72 -27.62 64.52
CA GLY A 179 40.46 -27.02 63.21
C GLY A 179 39.13 -27.42 62.53
N ALA A 180 38.32 -28.29 63.15
CA ALA A 180 36.95 -28.51 62.68
C ALA A 180 36.02 -27.37 63.13
N ASP A 181 35.33 -26.76 62.17
CA ASP A 181 34.33 -25.72 62.40
C ASP A 181 33.04 -26.07 61.64
N PRO A 182 32.01 -26.59 62.33
CA PRO A 182 30.71 -26.86 61.73
C PRO A 182 29.80 -25.61 61.66
N GLY A 183 30.24 -24.45 62.16
CA GLY A 183 29.44 -23.22 62.22
C GLY A 183 28.77 -22.84 60.90
N PRO A 184 29.52 -22.75 59.77
CA PRO A 184 28.92 -22.43 58.47
C PRO A 184 27.84 -23.43 58.01
N LEU A 185 27.94 -24.70 58.40
CA LEU A 185 26.92 -25.72 58.07
C LEU A 185 25.64 -25.52 58.88
N LEU A 186 25.76 -25.06 60.12
CA LEU A 186 24.63 -24.70 60.97
C LEU A 186 23.94 -23.43 60.47
N ASP A 187 24.71 -22.45 60.00
CA ASP A 187 24.17 -21.21 59.43
C ASP A 187 23.40 -21.48 58.12
N ALA A 188 23.84 -22.47 57.33
CA ALA A 188 23.19 -22.90 56.09
C ALA A 188 21.90 -23.72 56.28
N VAL A 189 21.57 -24.12 57.53
CA VAL A 189 20.31 -24.81 57.80
C VAL A 189 19.16 -23.83 57.58
N GLY A 190 18.24 -24.20 56.69
CA GLY A 190 17.03 -23.44 56.41
C GLY A 190 15.79 -24.32 56.43
N GLY A 191 14.60 -23.69 56.39
CA GLY A 191 13.32 -24.38 56.43
C GLY A 191 13.14 -25.43 55.33
N TRP A 192 13.84 -25.29 54.19
CA TRP A 192 13.84 -26.25 53.09
C TRP A 192 14.17 -27.68 53.53
N LEU A 193 14.98 -27.85 54.59
CA LEU A 193 15.34 -29.15 55.13
C LEU A 193 14.09 -29.93 55.59
N LEU A 194 13.07 -29.24 56.09
CA LEU A 194 11.80 -29.82 56.53
C LEU A 194 10.91 -30.23 55.35
N LEU A 195 11.11 -29.67 54.15
CA LEU A 195 10.46 -30.14 52.92
C LEU A 195 11.10 -31.41 52.37
N VAL A 196 12.44 -31.45 52.46
CA VAL A 196 13.28 -32.58 52.02
C VAL A 196 13.12 -33.79 52.93
N LEU A 197 13.04 -33.56 54.24
CA LEU A 197 12.91 -34.58 55.28
C LEU A 197 11.55 -34.45 55.99
N PRO A 198 10.45 -34.94 55.40
CA PRO A 198 9.10 -34.76 55.94
C PRO A 198 8.88 -35.47 57.30
N GLY A 199 9.80 -36.33 57.73
CA GLY A 199 9.80 -36.92 59.07
C GLY A 199 10.16 -35.91 60.18
N LEU A 200 10.75 -34.77 59.83
CA LEU A 200 11.07 -33.70 60.77
C LEU A 200 9.97 -32.63 60.76
N ALA A 201 9.48 -32.29 61.94
CA ALA A 201 8.57 -31.17 62.17
C ALA A 201 9.30 -29.92 62.68
N GLU A 202 10.42 -30.08 63.38
CA GLU A 202 11.18 -28.99 64.01
C GLU A 202 12.70 -29.24 63.95
N VAL A 203 13.47 -28.20 63.64
CA VAL A 203 14.93 -28.16 63.81
C VAL A 203 15.30 -26.92 64.62
N ALA A 204 15.87 -27.12 65.81
CA ALA A 204 16.42 -26.05 66.65
C ALA A 204 17.93 -25.98 66.46
N VAL A 205 18.45 -24.81 66.10
CA VAL A 205 19.89 -24.54 65.99
C VAL A 205 20.30 -23.61 67.14
N GLU A 206 21.25 -24.06 67.96
CA GLU A 206 21.79 -23.30 69.09
C GLU A 206 23.28 -23.04 68.90
N ARG A 207 23.66 -21.76 68.80
CA ARG A 207 25.05 -21.32 68.59
C ARG A 207 25.28 -19.98 69.27
N ASP A 208 26.42 -19.83 69.95
CA ASP A 208 26.83 -18.60 70.62
C ASP A 208 25.75 -18.03 71.58
N GLY A 209 25.04 -18.93 72.27
CA GLY A 209 23.95 -18.60 73.19
C GLY A 209 22.63 -18.16 72.53
N ARG A 210 22.56 -18.13 71.19
CA ARG A 210 21.34 -17.86 70.43
C ARG A 210 20.66 -19.17 70.02
N ARG A 211 19.33 -19.17 70.03
CA ARG A 211 18.50 -20.30 69.60
C ARG A 211 17.60 -19.85 68.46
N ARG A 212 17.75 -20.47 67.29
CA ARG A 212 16.90 -20.31 66.10
C ARG A 212 16.06 -21.57 65.94
N VAL A 213 14.77 -21.44 65.68
CA VAL A 213 13.86 -22.59 65.49
C VAL A 213 13.27 -22.56 64.09
N LEU A 214 13.40 -23.68 63.39
CA LEU A 214 12.76 -23.95 62.12
C LEU A 214 11.60 -24.91 62.37
N ALA A 215 10.41 -24.62 61.87
CA ALA A 215 9.26 -25.49 61.99
C ALA A 215 8.48 -25.60 60.68
N ALA A 216 7.85 -26.76 60.45
CA ALA A 216 7.02 -26.98 59.28
C ALA A 216 5.61 -27.42 59.67
N ARG A 217 4.61 -26.77 59.08
CA ARG A 217 3.20 -27.17 59.16
C ARG A 217 2.69 -27.47 57.76
N HIS A 218 1.94 -28.55 57.62
CA HIS A 218 1.41 -28.99 56.32
C HIS A 218 -0.10 -28.75 56.30
N GLU A 219 -0.58 -28.04 55.29
CA GLU A 219 -1.98 -27.64 55.11
C GLU A 219 -2.43 -28.00 53.69
N GLY A 220 -2.96 -29.21 53.52
CA GLY A 220 -3.33 -29.74 52.22
C GLY A 220 -2.12 -29.76 51.25
N PRO A 221 -2.18 -29.09 50.09
CA PRO A 221 -1.07 -29.02 49.14
C PRO A 221 0.00 -27.97 49.50
N TYR A 222 -0.14 -27.27 50.63
CA TYR A 222 0.80 -26.24 51.06
C TYR A 222 1.64 -26.70 52.26
N ALA A 223 2.86 -26.18 52.34
CA ALA A 223 3.71 -26.26 53.53
C ALA A 223 4.04 -24.84 54.00
N LEU A 224 3.79 -24.56 55.27
CA LEU A 224 4.18 -23.34 55.95
C LEU A 224 5.48 -23.60 56.70
N LEU A 225 6.54 -22.94 56.27
CA LEU A 225 7.85 -23.05 56.90
C LEU A 225 8.08 -21.80 57.73
N ASP A 226 8.16 -21.97 59.05
CA ASP A 226 8.51 -20.91 59.97
C ASP A 226 10.02 -20.96 60.27
N ASP A 227 10.66 -19.81 60.14
CA ASP A 227 12.07 -19.60 60.43
C ASP A 227 12.19 -18.44 61.43
N ASP A 228 12.27 -18.80 62.71
CA ASP A 228 12.38 -17.85 63.83
C ASP A 228 11.28 -16.76 63.83
N GLY A 229 10.04 -17.16 63.48
CA GLY A 229 8.88 -16.26 63.38
C GLY A 229 8.62 -15.67 62.00
N ALA A 230 9.50 -15.90 61.01
CA ALA A 230 9.23 -15.57 59.61
C ALA A 230 8.62 -16.79 58.89
N THR A 231 7.34 -16.71 58.53
CA THR A 231 6.64 -17.80 57.84
C THR A 231 6.64 -17.61 56.32
N THR A 232 7.14 -18.59 55.58
CA THR A 232 7.05 -18.68 54.12
C THR A 232 6.08 -19.80 53.72
N ARG A 233 5.17 -19.50 52.80
CA ARG A 233 4.23 -20.50 52.25
C ARG A 233 4.83 -21.16 51.02
N TRP A 234 4.71 -22.47 50.91
CA TRP A 234 5.20 -23.28 49.79
C TRP A 234 4.07 -24.10 49.19
N ARG A 235 3.99 -24.15 47.86
CA ARG A 235 3.17 -25.14 47.15
C ARG A 235 4.00 -26.38 46.92
N VAL A 236 3.52 -27.54 47.36
CA VAL A 236 4.21 -28.82 47.24
C VAL A 236 3.37 -29.78 46.41
N HIS A 237 3.95 -30.32 45.34
CA HIS A 237 3.35 -31.40 44.57
C HIS A 237 4.18 -32.67 44.76
N ARG A 238 3.53 -33.77 45.18
CA ARG A 238 4.18 -35.06 45.44
C ARG A 238 3.67 -36.10 44.45
N ALA A 239 4.60 -36.91 43.94
CA ALA A 239 4.29 -38.08 43.14
C ALA A 239 5.00 -39.30 43.73
N SER A 240 4.36 -40.45 43.71
CA SER A 240 4.95 -41.71 44.17
C SER A 240 4.49 -42.87 43.29
N GLY A 241 5.21 -43.97 43.38
CA GLY A 241 4.88 -45.17 42.62
C GLY A 241 5.82 -46.32 42.92
N ARG A 242 5.68 -47.39 42.13
CA ARG A 242 6.49 -48.59 42.22
C ARG A 242 7.28 -48.81 40.94
N LEU A 243 8.58 -49.05 41.06
CA LEU A 243 9.52 -49.29 39.98
C LEU A 243 9.37 -50.70 39.41
N ASP A 244 9.44 -50.80 38.09
CA ASP A 244 9.66 -52.08 37.41
C ASP A 244 11.06 -52.62 37.78
N PRO A 245 11.19 -53.89 38.19
CA PRO A 245 12.50 -54.49 38.51
C PRO A 245 13.54 -54.36 37.40
N ALA A 246 13.13 -54.30 36.13
CA ALA A 246 14.03 -54.13 35.00
C ALA A 246 14.78 -52.79 35.03
N LEU A 247 14.16 -51.73 35.57
CA LEU A 247 14.81 -50.41 35.72
C LEU A 247 15.95 -50.42 36.73
N LEU A 248 15.98 -51.41 37.63
CA LEU A 248 16.97 -51.57 38.68
C LEU A 248 18.06 -52.59 38.32
N ALA A 249 18.05 -53.17 37.11
CA ALA A 249 18.88 -54.31 36.76
C ALA A 249 20.40 -54.05 36.88
N ASP A 250 20.82 -52.81 36.63
CA ASP A 250 22.20 -52.33 36.72
C ASP A 250 22.58 -51.79 38.10
N ARG A 251 21.66 -51.83 39.08
CA ARG A 251 21.84 -51.27 40.42
C ARG A 251 22.43 -52.29 41.41
N PRO A 252 23.17 -51.83 42.44
CA PRO A 252 23.60 -52.67 43.55
C PRO A 252 22.45 -53.47 44.16
N THR A 253 22.75 -54.69 44.65
CA THR A 253 21.74 -55.61 45.20
C THR A 253 20.87 -54.99 46.30
N GLU A 254 21.44 -54.11 47.11
CA GLU A 254 20.71 -53.41 48.19
C GLU A 254 19.68 -52.39 47.65
N GLU A 255 19.98 -51.75 46.52
CA GLU A 255 19.07 -50.81 45.85
C GLU A 255 17.95 -51.55 45.10
N ARG A 256 18.25 -52.72 44.51
CA ARG A 256 17.25 -53.55 43.77
C ARG A 256 16.07 -54.00 44.62
N ALA A 257 16.23 -54.04 45.94
CA ALA A 257 15.15 -54.35 46.87
C ALA A 257 14.17 -53.18 47.08
N ARG A 258 14.59 -51.94 46.77
CA ARG A 258 13.80 -50.71 46.96
C ARG A 258 13.02 -50.41 45.69
N ARG A 259 11.76 -50.83 45.67
CA ARG A 259 10.88 -50.63 44.51
C ARG A 259 9.98 -49.41 44.64
N ASP A 260 9.75 -48.92 45.84
CA ASP A 260 8.90 -47.74 46.02
C ASP A 260 9.72 -46.47 45.84
N TRP A 261 9.16 -45.49 45.14
CA TRP A 261 9.77 -44.18 44.94
C TRP A 261 8.76 -43.08 45.28
N SER A 262 9.28 -41.95 45.76
CA SER A 262 8.50 -40.74 45.99
C SER A 262 9.34 -39.52 45.64
N LEU A 263 8.81 -38.62 44.83
CA LEU A 263 9.43 -37.33 44.53
C LEU A 263 8.50 -36.18 44.90
N ALA A 264 9.07 -35.00 45.09
CA ALA A 264 8.34 -33.78 45.33
C ALA A 264 8.96 -32.60 44.57
N TRP A 265 8.09 -31.76 44.01
CA TRP A 265 8.42 -30.40 43.60
C TRP A 265 7.84 -29.42 44.60
N ALA A 266 8.61 -28.40 44.97
CA ALA A 266 8.11 -27.34 45.84
C ALA A 266 8.54 -25.95 45.34
N VAL A 267 7.63 -24.99 45.40
CA VAL A 267 7.91 -23.57 45.08
C VAL A 267 7.40 -22.68 46.21
N ALA A 268 8.19 -21.69 46.58
CA ALA A 268 7.80 -20.68 47.55
C ALA A 268 6.77 -19.72 46.95
N LEU A 269 5.86 -19.21 47.75
CA LEU A 269 4.81 -18.29 47.33
C LEU A 269 4.90 -16.98 48.09
N GLU A 270 4.70 -15.87 47.37
CA GLU A 270 4.40 -14.55 47.94
C GLU A 270 2.96 -14.20 47.56
N GLY A 271 2.07 -14.18 48.56
CA GLY A 271 0.63 -14.23 48.31
C GLY A 271 0.25 -15.53 47.59
N ALA A 272 -0.26 -15.41 46.36
CA ALA A 272 -0.56 -16.55 45.48
C ALA A 272 0.53 -16.82 44.43
N GLN A 273 1.50 -15.90 44.25
CA GLN A 273 2.43 -15.94 43.13
C GLN A 273 3.71 -16.72 43.47
N PRO A 274 4.27 -17.50 42.52
CA PRO A 274 5.51 -18.23 42.75
C PRO A 274 6.72 -17.28 42.85
N VAL A 275 7.58 -17.54 43.84
CA VAL A 275 8.85 -16.83 44.04
C VAL A 275 9.98 -17.66 43.45
N VAL A 276 10.69 -17.09 42.48
CA VAL A 276 11.72 -17.75 41.69
C VAL A 276 12.98 -16.88 41.64
N PRO A 277 14.18 -17.39 42.02
CA PRO A 277 14.43 -18.72 42.57
C PRO A 277 13.86 -18.88 44.01
N PRO A 278 13.60 -20.12 44.46
CA PRO A 278 13.15 -20.38 45.82
C PRO A 278 14.18 -19.85 46.85
N PRO A 279 13.76 -19.07 47.86
CA PRO A 279 14.66 -18.42 48.80
C PRO A 279 15.37 -19.44 49.70
N GLY A 280 16.68 -19.27 49.90
CA GLY A 280 17.47 -20.06 50.85
C GLY A 280 17.68 -21.53 50.47
N VAL A 281 17.39 -21.92 49.21
CA VAL A 281 17.55 -23.28 48.71
C VAL A 281 18.67 -23.32 47.67
N ALA A 282 19.58 -24.28 47.80
CA ALA A 282 20.59 -24.51 46.79
C ALA A 282 19.94 -25.03 45.49
N PRO A 283 20.30 -24.50 44.30
CA PRO A 283 19.73 -24.91 43.02
C PRO A 283 20.36 -26.23 42.56
N VAL A 284 20.16 -27.30 43.33
CA VAL A 284 20.69 -28.65 43.06
C VAL A 284 19.61 -29.69 43.28
N LEU A 285 19.85 -30.91 42.79
CA LEU A 285 19.00 -32.05 43.12
C LEU A 285 19.14 -32.43 44.61
N HIS A 286 18.02 -32.63 45.30
CA HIS A 286 18.00 -33.20 46.64
C HIS A 286 17.60 -34.69 46.59
N ALA A 287 18.53 -35.59 46.89
CA ALA A 287 18.34 -37.04 46.72
C ALA A 287 18.78 -37.92 47.90
N PRO A 288 18.25 -37.74 49.13
CA PRO A 288 17.57 -36.60 49.72
C PRO A 288 18.55 -35.52 50.23
N THR A 289 19.84 -35.83 50.29
CA THR A 289 20.87 -34.82 50.55
C THR A 289 21.12 -33.96 49.31
N PRO A 290 21.57 -32.70 49.46
CA PRO A 290 22.02 -31.90 48.33
C PRO A 290 23.14 -32.64 47.58
N SER A 291 22.92 -32.88 46.29
CA SER A 291 23.93 -33.43 45.39
C SER A 291 24.74 -32.29 44.74
N ASP A 292 25.75 -32.66 43.95
CA ASP A 292 26.51 -31.72 43.12
C ASP A 292 25.89 -31.60 41.70
N GLU A 293 24.65 -32.07 41.50
CA GLU A 293 23.92 -31.90 40.24
C GLU A 293 23.20 -30.55 40.23
N PRO A 294 23.70 -29.54 39.47
CA PRO A 294 23.05 -28.25 39.41
C PRO A 294 21.72 -28.34 38.65
N LEU A 295 20.69 -27.67 39.16
CA LEU A 295 19.36 -27.57 38.56
C LEU A 295 19.02 -26.10 38.36
N GLY A 296 18.75 -25.70 37.12
CA GLY A 296 18.28 -24.35 36.82
C GLY A 296 16.76 -24.27 36.63
N LEU A 297 16.03 -25.31 37.07
CA LEU A 297 14.58 -25.29 37.16
C LEU A 297 14.14 -24.46 38.37
N PRO A 298 13.10 -23.61 38.23
CA PRO A 298 12.72 -22.62 39.23
C PRO A 298 11.91 -23.18 40.41
N ALA A 299 12.22 -24.38 40.88
CA ALA A 299 11.58 -25.05 42.00
C ALA A 299 12.53 -26.04 42.69
N LEU A 300 12.28 -26.35 43.95
CA LEU A 300 13.00 -27.38 44.70
C LEU A 300 12.56 -28.77 44.22
N LEU A 301 13.49 -29.60 43.76
CA LEU A 301 13.26 -31.01 43.45
C LEU A 301 13.84 -31.91 44.54
N VAL A 302 12.99 -32.73 45.14
CA VAL A 302 13.37 -33.82 46.02
C VAL A 302 13.02 -35.14 45.35
N ALA A 303 14.00 -35.94 44.97
CA ALA A 303 13.76 -37.18 44.23
C ALA A 303 14.85 -38.23 44.47
N PRO A 304 14.50 -39.53 44.50
CA PRO A 304 15.42 -40.62 44.81
C PRO A 304 16.21 -41.05 43.57
N PHE A 305 16.86 -40.11 42.88
CA PHE A 305 17.72 -40.45 41.74
C PHE A 305 18.87 -41.38 42.18
N PRO A 306 19.27 -42.34 41.34
CA PRO A 306 20.38 -43.21 41.65
C PRO A 306 21.66 -42.38 41.70
N LEU A 307 22.39 -42.40 42.81
CA LEU A 307 23.66 -41.70 42.95
C LEU A 307 24.84 -42.64 42.73
N ASP A 308 25.97 -42.10 42.31
CA ASP A 308 27.26 -42.80 42.24
C ASP A 308 27.79 -43.16 43.65
N PRO A 309 28.90 -43.93 43.77
CA PRO A 309 29.47 -44.28 45.08
C PRO A 309 29.90 -43.06 45.93
N SER A 310 30.23 -41.92 45.31
CA SER A 310 30.53 -40.67 46.03
C SER A 310 29.27 -39.99 46.57
N ARG A 311 28.08 -40.40 46.11
CA ARG A 311 26.77 -39.83 46.41
C ARG A 311 26.65 -38.37 46.03
N ARG A 312 27.40 -37.91 45.03
CA ARG A 312 27.42 -36.50 44.59
C ARG A 312 26.84 -36.32 43.22
N HIS A 313 26.95 -37.34 42.36
CA HIS A 313 26.46 -37.28 40.99
C HIS A 313 25.43 -38.37 40.73
N VAL A 314 24.50 -38.10 39.82
CA VAL A 314 23.50 -39.09 39.40
C VAL A 314 24.15 -40.10 38.46
N ALA A 315 23.97 -41.38 38.78
CA ALA A 315 24.40 -42.47 37.92
C ALA A 315 23.46 -42.54 36.70
N PRO A 316 23.97 -42.45 35.46
CA PRO A 316 23.14 -42.55 34.27
C PRO A 316 22.56 -43.96 34.12
N GLY A 317 21.36 -44.06 33.56
CA GLY A 317 20.71 -45.34 33.28
C GLY A 317 19.18 -45.28 33.30
N PRO A 318 18.51 -46.43 33.06
CA PRO A 318 17.06 -46.49 32.88
C PRO A 318 16.25 -45.95 34.06
N LEU A 319 16.73 -46.13 35.30
CA LEU A 319 16.08 -45.56 36.48
C LEU A 319 16.12 -44.03 36.49
N ALA A 320 17.26 -43.43 36.16
CA ALA A 320 17.40 -41.98 36.11
C ALA A 320 16.48 -41.41 35.02
N ASP A 321 16.46 -42.00 33.83
CA ASP A 321 15.57 -41.60 32.74
C ASP A 321 14.09 -41.71 33.13
N HIS A 322 13.71 -42.80 33.81
CA HIS A 322 12.35 -42.95 34.33
C HIS A 322 11.97 -41.84 35.31
N LEU A 323 12.86 -41.52 36.25
CA LEU A 323 12.62 -40.48 37.25
C LEU A 323 12.61 -39.07 36.63
N VAL A 324 13.36 -38.82 35.55
CA VAL A 324 13.26 -37.58 34.77
C VAL A 324 11.84 -37.40 34.21
N GLU A 325 11.27 -38.43 33.57
CA GLU A 325 9.92 -38.34 33.01
C GLU A 325 8.86 -38.18 34.11
N ARG A 326 9.01 -38.87 35.25
CA ARG A 326 8.12 -38.70 36.40
C ARG A 326 8.22 -37.30 37.02
N ALA A 327 9.44 -36.75 37.12
CA ALA A 327 9.67 -35.41 37.61
C ALA A 327 9.07 -34.35 36.65
N GLY A 328 9.22 -34.53 35.34
CA GLY A 328 8.61 -33.65 34.34
C GLY A 328 7.08 -33.63 34.41
N ALA A 329 6.46 -34.81 34.53
CA ALA A 329 5.01 -34.93 34.72
C ALA A 329 4.52 -34.21 35.99
N ALA A 330 5.18 -34.46 37.13
CA ALA A 330 4.87 -33.84 38.42
C ALA A 330 5.07 -32.32 38.41
N TYR A 331 6.05 -31.81 37.65
CA TYR A 331 6.26 -30.38 37.47
C TYR A 331 5.10 -29.74 36.70
N GLY A 332 4.64 -30.38 35.61
CA GLY A 332 3.46 -29.91 34.87
C GLY A 332 2.20 -29.89 35.74
N ASP A 333 2.01 -30.90 36.59
CA ASP A 333 0.89 -30.92 37.54
C ASP A 333 0.99 -29.82 38.61
N LEU A 334 2.20 -29.49 39.08
CA LEU A 334 2.43 -28.34 39.95
C LEU A 334 2.02 -27.03 39.26
N ALA A 335 2.50 -26.79 38.03
CA ALA A 335 2.19 -25.59 37.26
C ALA A 335 0.68 -25.46 36.96
N ARG A 336 0.02 -26.57 36.58
CA ARG A 336 -1.44 -26.63 36.38
C ARG A 336 -2.20 -26.23 37.64
N ALA A 337 -1.78 -26.77 38.78
CA ALA A 337 -2.48 -26.56 40.03
C ALA A 337 -2.29 -25.11 40.52
N LEU A 338 -1.16 -24.48 40.22
CA LEU A 338 -0.95 -23.05 40.46
C LEU A 338 -1.83 -22.18 39.55
N ALA A 339 -1.90 -22.50 38.26
CA ALA A 339 -2.79 -21.82 37.31
C ALA A 339 -4.25 -21.89 37.76
N ALA A 340 -4.72 -23.07 38.17
CA ALA A 340 -6.08 -23.30 38.65
C ALA A 340 -6.37 -22.56 39.97
N ASP A 341 -5.36 -22.33 40.80
CA ASP A 341 -5.46 -21.54 42.03
C ASP A 341 -5.36 -20.01 41.75
N GLY A 342 -5.27 -19.59 40.49
CA GLY A 342 -5.20 -18.18 40.06
C GLY A 342 -3.81 -17.56 40.08
N ALA A 343 -2.75 -18.36 40.26
CA ALA A 343 -1.38 -17.89 40.19
C ALA A 343 -0.88 -17.85 38.73
N ASP A 344 0.07 -16.97 38.41
CA ASP A 344 0.73 -16.96 37.10
C ASP A 344 1.88 -17.99 37.09
N PRO A 345 1.81 -19.06 36.28
CA PRO A 345 2.89 -20.03 36.22
C PRO A 345 4.01 -19.64 35.23
N ALA A 346 3.96 -18.46 34.59
CA ALA A 346 5.05 -17.99 33.71
C ALA A 346 6.45 -18.07 34.35
N PRO A 347 6.67 -17.71 35.64
CA PRO A 347 7.98 -17.82 36.28
C PRO A 347 8.50 -19.26 36.39
N LEU A 348 7.62 -20.26 36.23
CA LEU A 348 7.97 -21.67 36.23
C LEU A 348 8.45 -22.17 34.86
N VAL A 349 8.30 -21.39 33.79
CA VAL A 349 8.77 -21.79 32.47
C VAL A 349 10.31 -21.70 32.43
N PRO A 350 11.02 -22.81 32.19
CA PRO A 350 12.48 -22.81 32.19
C PRO A 350 13.04 -21.92 31.06
N SER A 351 13.96 -21.01 31.41
CA SER A 351 14.66 -20.18 30.40
C SER A 351 15.54 -21.03 29.46
N PRO A 352 15.62 -20.71 28.16
CA PRO A 352 16.50 -21.40 27.20
C PRO A 352 18.00 -21.20 27.46
N ALA A 353 18.39 -20.17 28.21
CA ALA A 353 19.76 -19.63 28.20
C ALA A 353 20.76 -20.31 29.15
N ALA A 354 20.33 -21.26 30.00
CA ALA A 354 21.20 -21.83 31.04
C ALA A 354 21.00 -23.34 31.17
N VAL A 355 21.83 -24.11 30.48
CA VAL A 355 21.98 -25.56 30.73
C VAL A 355 23.13 -25.74 31.71
N LEU A 356 22.85 -26.30 32.88
CA LEU A 356 23.86 -26.44 33.95
C LEU A 356 24.52 -27.83 33.98
N GLY A 357 23.90 -28.85 33.36
CA GLY A 357 24.40 -30.22 33.34
C GLY A 357 23.50 -31.20 32.58
N ALA A 358 23.89 -32.48 32.55
CA ALA A 358 23.17 -33.52 31.83
C ALA A 358 21.77 -33.78 32.40
N LEU A 359 21.65 -33.87 33.74
CA LEU A 359 20.38 -34.05 34.43
C LEU A 359 19.45 -32.85 34.22
N ASP A 360 19.95 -31.63 34.40
CA ASP A 360 19.19 -30.38 34.15
C ASP A 360 18.66 -30.33 32.72
N THR A 361 19.49 -30.70 31.73
CA THR A 361 19.06 -30.79 30.32
C THR A 361 17.89 -31.77 30.15
N ALA A 362 18.00 -32.96 30.74
CA ALA A 362 16.99 -34.00 30.63
C ALA A 362 15.67 -33.58 31.29
N LEU A 363 15.75 -33.01 32.50
CA LEU A 363 14.60 -32.49 33.24
C LEU A 363 13.94 -31.32 32.52
N ARG A 364 14.70 -30.33 32.03
CA ARG A 364 14.15 -29.20 31.24
C ARG A 364 13.39 -29.69 30.02
N ARG A 365 13.95 -30.66 29.28
CA ARG A 365 13.28 -31.23 28.11
C ARG A 365 11.97 -31.92 28.50
N ALA A 366 11.98 -32.71 29.57
CA ALA A 366 10.77 -33.37 30.06
C ALA A 366 9.71 -32.37 30.56
N VAL A 367 10.14 -31.32 31.26
CA VAL A 367 9.27 -30.24 31.75
C VAL A 367 8.66 -29.47 30.60
N LEU A 368 9.44 -28.96 29.65
CA LEU A 368 8.94 -28.16 28.53
C LEU A 368 7.93 -28.93 27.67
N ARG A 369 8.23 -30.20 27.33
CA ARG A 369 7.28 -31.09 26.65
C ARG A 369 5.99 -31.26 27.44
N ARG A 370 6.07 -31.32 28.77
CA ARG A 370 4.87 -31.47 29.59
C ARG A 370 4.07 -30.17 29.66
N LEU A 371 4.72 -29.03 29.80
CA LEU A 371 4.06 -27.72 29.90
C LEU A 371 3.31 -27.36 28.61
N GLU A 372 3.79 -27.83 27.45
CA GLU A 372 3.12 -27.65 26.16
C GLU A 372 1.66 -28.15 26.16
N ASP A 373 1.37 -29.28 26.83
CA ASP A 373 0.05 -29.93 26.81
C ASP A 373 -0.77 -29.78 28.09
N VAL A 374 -0.26 -29.01 29.06
CA VAL A 374 -0.97 -28.77 30.33
C VAL A 374 -1.76 -27.46 30.22
N PRO A 375 -3.04 -27.43 30.63
CA PRO A 375 -3.79 -26.18 30.70
C PRO A 375 -3.14 -25.19 31.69
N LEU A 376 -2.65 -24.05 31.18
CA LEU A 376 -1.89 -23.06 31.94
C LEU A 376 -2.34 -21.62 31.67
N LEU A 377 -2.85 -21.33 30.48
CA LEU A 377 -3.18 -19.98 30.01
C LEU A 377 -4.68 -19.74 30.17
N ALA A 378 -5.09 -18.56 30.62
CA ALA A 378 -6.51 -18.23 30.75
C ALA A 378 -7.15 -18.04 29.37
N SER A 379 -8.32 -18.66 29.13
CA SER A 379 -9.09 -18.43 27.91
C SER A 379 -9.59 -16.98 27.84
N ALA A 380 -9.61 -16.42 26.63
CA ALA A 380 -10.21 -15.12 26.37
C ALA A 380 -11.74 -15.15 26.38
N GLU A 381 -12.33 -16.28 26.01
CA GLU A 381 -13.78 -16.49 25.94
C GLU A 381 -14.39 -16.73 27.33
N ASP A 382 -13.75 -17.59 28.13
CA ASP A 382 -14.13 -17.87 29.53
C ASP A 382 -12.89 -17.76 30.42
N PRO A 383 -12.68 -16.63 31.13
CA PRO A 383 -11.53 -16.45 32.01
C PRO A 383 -11.39 -17.48 33.13
N GLY A 384 -12.45 -18.23 33.46
CA GLY A 384 -12.40 -19.35 34.41
C GLY A 384 -11.84 -20.64 33.81
N ALA A 385 -11.76 -20.75 32.49
CA ALA A 385 -11.22 -21.89 31.77
C ALA A 385 -9.74 -21.70 31.41
N LEU A 386 -8.98 -22.79 31.52
CA LEU A 386 -7.57 -22.83 31.13
C LEU A 386 -7.39 -23.55 29.79
N VAL A 387 -6.49 -23.01 28.97
CA VAL A 387 -6.09 -23.53 27.66
C VAL A 387 -4.65 -24.05 27.75
N ALA A 388 -4.39 -25.20 27.14
CA ALA A 388 -3.04 -25.73 27.02
C ALA A 388 -2.25 -24.90 25.99
N PRO A 389 -0.95 -24.63 26.21
CA PRO A 389 -0.10 -23.93 25.24
C PRO A 389 -0.20 -24.49 23.81
N SER A 390 -0.28 -25.80 23.61
CA SER A 390 -0.43 -26.43 22.29
C SER A 390 -1.74 -26.10 21.56
N ALA A 391 -2.76 -25.63 22.28
CA ALA A 391 -4.04 -25.19 21.73
C ALA A 391 -4.27 -23.66 21.86
N ALA A 392 -3.28 -22.92 22.37
CA ALA A 392 -3.41 -21.50 22.64
C ALA A 392 -3.11 -20.66 21.41
N VAL A 393 -3.98 -19.69 21.15
CA VAL A 393 -3.79 -18.66 20.12
C VAL A 393 -3.49 -17.34 20.82
N VAL A 394 -2.37 -16.72 20.44
CA VAL A 394 -1.98 -15.37 20.87
C VAL A 394 -1.88 -14.52 19.62
N VAL A 395 -2.55 -13.37 19.59
CA VAL A 395 -2.47 -12.46 18.44
C VAL A 395 -1.40 -11.41 18.70
N GLU A 396 -0.47 -11.24 17.77
CA GLU A 396 0.62 -10.30 17.90
C GLU A 396 0.11 -8.85 17.97
N GLY A 397 0.55 -8.10 18.99
CA GLY A 397 0.15 -6.71 19.19
C GLY A 397 -1.31 -6.51 19.65
N ALA A 398 -2.06 -7.58 19.91
CA ALA A 398 -3.45 -7.45 20.35
C ALA A 398 -3.56 -7.00 21.81
N GLY A 399 -4.19 -5.83 22.00
CA GLY A 399 -4.59 -5.34 23.31
C GLY A 399 -5.81 -6.09 23.89
N PRO A 400 -6.20 -5.81 25.15
CA PRO A 400 -7.30 -6.50 25.83
C PRO A 400 -8.64 -6.35 25.10
N ASP A 401 -8.91 -5.17 24.51
CA ASP A 401 -10.17 -4.91 23.80
C ASP A 401 -10.25 -5.71 22.49
N LEU A 402 -9.13 -5.83 21.76
CA LEU A 402 -9.07 -6.64 20.55
C LEU A 402 -9.20 -8.13 20.87
N VAL A 403 -8.55 -8.59 21.94
CA VAL A 403 -8.71 -9.96 22.43
C VAL A 403 -10.16 -10.25 22.81
N ALA A 404 -10.85 -9.32 23.47
CA ALA A 404 -12.26 -9.45 23.80
C ALA A 404 -13.17 -9.49 22.56
N ALA A 405 -12.90 -8.65 21.55
CA ALA A 405 -13.65 -8.63 20.29
C ALA A 405 -13.47 -9.92 19.47
N LEU A 406 -12.27 -10.52 19.50
CA LEU A 406 -11.94 -11.75 18.77
C LEU A 406 -12.33 -13.05 19.51
N ALA A 407 -12.47 -13.01 20.84
CA ALA A 407 -12.76 -14.21 21.63
C ALA A 407 -13.98 -15.03 21.15
N PRO A 408 -15.11 -14.43 20.70
CA PRO A 408 -16.27 -15.18 20.22
C PRO A 408 -16.09 -15.86 18.85
N VAL A 409 -14.99 -15.59 18.13
CA VAL A 409 -14.73 -16.10 16.77
C VAL A 409 -13.46 -16.93 16.66
N LEU A 410 -12.48 -16.69 17.52
CA LEU A 410 -11.16 -17.33 17.47
C LEU A 410 -11.01 -18.36 18.60
N GLY A 411 -11.27 -19.63 18.28
CA GLY A 411 -11.12 -20.72 19.23
C GLY A 411 -9.69 -20.83 19.76
N GLY A 412 -9.55 -21.04 21.08
CA GLY A 412 -8.25 -21.15 21.73
C GLY A 412 -7.54 -19.82 22.00
N LEU A 413 -8.16 -18.67 21.70
CA LEU A 413 -7.61 -17.35 22.05
C LEU A 413 -7.42 -17.23 23.57
N VAL A 414 -6.24 -16.81 24.01
CA VAL A 414 -5.90 -16.68 25.43
C VAL A 414 -5.64 -15.23 25.86
N ARG A 415 -5.88 -14.97 27.15
CA ARG A 415 -5.48 -13.73 27.84
C ARG A 415 -4.19 -14.00 28.59
N THR A 416 -3.08 -13.41 28.13
CA THR A 416 -1.78 -13.64 28.75
C THR A 416 -0.91 -12.39 28.74
N SER A 417 -0.16 -12.21 29.83
CA SER A 417 0.93 -11.24 29.97
C SER A 417 2.31 -11.91 29.96
N TRP A 418 2.38 -13.17 29.51
CA TRP A 418 3.62 -13.93 29.50
C TRP A 418 4.66 -13.29 28.58
N PRO A 419 5.94 -13.24 28.99
CA PRO A 419 7.01 -12.83 28.10
C PRO A 419 7.06 -13.72 26.84
N ARG A 420 7.37 -13.13 25.68
CA ARG A 420 7.46 -13.85 24.39
C ARG A 420 8.39 -15.06 24.45
N ALA A 421 9.50 -14.95 25.20
CA ALA A 421 10.44 -16.05 25.40
C ALA A 421 9.82 -17.25 26.16
N ALA A 422 8.93 -16.99 27.13
CA ALA A 422 8.23 -18.03 27.87
C ALA A 422 7.18 -18.73 26.99
N LEU A 423 6.38 -17.96 26.24
CA LEU A 423 5.43 -18.50 25.25
C LEU A 423 6.14 -19.39 24.21
N ALA A 424 7.25 -18.91 23.65
CA ALA A 424 8.04 -19.66 22.68
C ALA A 424 8.64 -20.95 23.28
N ALA A 425 9.05 -20.93 24.55
CA ALA A 425 9.60 -22.11 25.21
C ALA A 425 8.58 -23.24 25.38
N VAL A 426 7.29 -22.91 25.54
CA VAL A 426 6.18 -23.89 25.62
C VAL A 426 5.47 -24.11 24.28
N GLY A 427 6.07 -23.68 23.16
CA GLY A 427 5.57 -23.95 21.81
C GLY A 427 4.54 -22.94 21.28
N VAL A 428 4.14 -21.92 22.04
CA VAL A 428 3.16 -20.91 21.59
C VAL A 428 3.84 -19.89 20.69
N ARG A 429 3.37 -19.79 19.45
CA ARG A 429 3.79 -18.77 18.49
C ARG A 429 2.67 -17.76 18.31
N PRO A 430 2.92 -16.45 18.50
CA PRO A 430 1.94 -15.43 18.16
C PRO A 430 1.57 -15.51 16.68
N VAL A 431 0.28 -15.43 16.38
CA VAL A 431 -0.27 -15.33 15.04
C VAL A 431 -0.25 -13.87 14.61
N ALA A 432 0.18 -13.59 13.39
CA ALA A 432 0.19 -12.24 12.86
C ALA A 432 -1.25 -11.71 12.71
N LEU A 433 -1.44 -10.40 12.92
CA LEU A 433 -2.78 -9.81 12.83
C LEU A 433 -3.39 -9.96 11.43
N ALA A 434 -2.57 -9.88 10.37
CA ALA A 434 -3.01 -10.10 8.99
C ALA A 434 -3.62 -11.50 8.77
N ASP A 435 -2.98 -12.56 9.31
CA ASP A 435 -3.48 -13.93 9.21
C ASP A 435 -4.82 -14.11 9.96
N VAL A 436 -5.01 -13.37 11.05
CA VAL A 436 -6.29 -13.34 11.78
C VAL A 436 -7.35 -12.64 10.93
N VAL A 437 -7.02 -11.48 10.34
CA VAL A 437 -7.93 -10.72 9.47
C VAL A 437 -8.41 -11.58 8.28
N ASP A 438 -7.51 -12.34 7.65
CA ASP A 438 -7.86 -13.24 6.55
C ASP A 438 -8.85 -14.34 6.99
N GLN A 439 -8.71 -14.87 8.21
CA GLN A 439 -9.65 -15.85 8.76
C GLN A 439 -11.04 -15.26 9.01
N LEU A 440 -11.15 -13.94 9.23
CA LEU A 440 -12.45 -13.29 9.44
C LEU A 440 -13.29 -13.22 8.16
N ALA A 441 -12.69 -13.34 6.98
CA ALA A 441 -13.37 -13.13 5.70
C ALA A 441 -14.51 -14.12 5.38
N GLY A 442 -14.58 -15.26 6.09
CA GLY A 442 -15.67 -16.23 5.96
C GLY A 442 -16.80 -16.06 6.99
N LEU A 443 -16.68 -15.10 7.91
CA LEU A 443 -17.60 -14.97 9.02
C LEU A 443 -18.86 -14.19 8.64
N GLN A 444 -20.01 -14.70 9.10
CA GLN A 444 -21.28 -14.00 9.05
C GLN A 444 -21.58 -13.44 10.44
N ARG A 445 -21.53 -12.10 10.56
CA ARG A 445 -21.74 -11.37 11.81
C ARG A 445 -22.58 -10.11 11.54
N PRO A 446 -23.40 -9.66 12.50
CA PRO A 446 -24.18 -8.44 12.34
C PRO A 446 -23.25 -7.21 12.21
N PRO A 447 -23.65 -6.16 11.47
CA PRO A 447 -22.83 -4.96 11.24
C PRO A 447 -22.25 -4.33 12.52
N GLY A 448 -23.03 -4.28 13.61
CA GLY A 448 -22.56 -3.74 14.90
C GLY A 448 -21.36 -4.48 15.50
N TRP A 449 -21.24 -5.79 15.27
CA TRP A 449 -20.06 -6.54 15.72
C TRP A 449 -18.80 -6.14 14.96
N TRP A 450 -18.93 -5.87 13.65
CA TRP A 450 -17.82 -5.37 12.84
C TRP A 450 -17.40 -3.96 13.29
N HIS A 451 -18.36 -3.09 13.60
CA HIS A 451 -18.08 -1.78 14.18
C HIS A 451 -17.24 -1.88 15.47
N ASP A 452 -17.65 -2.75 16.41
CA ASP A 452 -16.93 -2.97 17.66
C ASP A 452 -15.50 -3.52 17.42
N LEU A 453 -15.35 -4.44 16.45
CA LEU A 453 -14.03 -4.92 16.04
C LEU A 453 -13.16 -3.80 15.45
N TYR A 454 -13.71 -2.95 14.58
CA TYR A 454 -13.00 -1.81 14.01
C TYR A 454 -12.59 -0.79 15.08
N ALA A 455 -13.44 -0.57 16.08
CA ALA A 455 -13.11 0.26 17.23
C ALA A 455 -11.94 -0.32 18.04
N ALA A 456 -11.95 -1.64 18.31
CA ALA A 456 -10.87 -2.33 19.01
C ALA A 456 -9.54 -2.30 18.23
N LEU A 457 -9.59 -2.53 16.91
CA LEU A 457 -8.43 -2.42 16.03
C LEU A 457 -7.86 -1.00 15.98
N ALA A 458 -8.74 0.02 15.94
CA ALA A 458 -8.34 1.42 15.93
C ALA A 458 -7.68 1.84 17.25
N ALA A 459 -8.20 1.40 18.39
CA ALA A 459 -7.63 1.67 19.71
C ALA A 459 -6.30 0.95 19.94
N GLY A 460 -6.15 -0.26 19.40
CA GLY A 460 -4.94 -1.09 19.51
C GLY A 460 -3.74 -0.61 18.69
N GLY A 461 -3.90 0.41 17.83
CA GLY A 461 -2.80 0.92 17.01
C GLY A 461 -2.32 -0.06 15.94
N ALA A 462 -3.21 -0.92 15.44
CA ALA A 462 -2.91 -1.85 14.35
C ALA A 462 -2.38 -1.11 13.11
N ARG A 463 -1.39 -1.69 12.43
CA ARG A 463 -0.79 -1.08 11.24
C ARG A 463 -1.75 -1.19 10.06
N PRO A 464 -1.91 -0.15 9.23
CA PRO A 464 -2.76 -0.19 8.05
C PRO A 464 -2.49 -1.38 7.12
N ASP A 465 -1.21 -1.71 6.92
CA ASP A 465 -0.77 -2.81 6.05
C ASP A 465 -1.30 -4.18 6.50
N ASP A 466 -1.46 -4.40 7.82
CA ASP A 466 -1.99 -5.65 8.38
C ASP A 466 -3.53 -5.75 8.24
N LEU A 467 -4.19 -4.65 7.84
CA LEU A 467 -5.66 -4.53 7.78
C LEU A 467 -6.19 -4.38 6.34
N GLY A 468 -5.35 -4.53 5.32
CA GLY A 468 -5.76 -4.35 3.93
C GLY A 468 -6.89 -5.29 3.48
N ALA A 469 -6.96 -6.49 4.04
CA ALA A 469 -7.98 -7.50 3.73
C ALA A 469 -9.19 -7.48 4.69
N LEU A 470 -9.31 -6.45 5.54
CA LEU A 470 -10.35 -6.37 6.57
C LEU A 470 -11.74 -6.53 5.93
N PRO A 471 -12.55 -7.51 6.37
CA PRO A 471 -13.88 -7.71 5.81
C PRO A 471 -14.77 -6.52 6.12
N VAL A 472 -15.54 -6.04 5.14
CA VAL A 472 -16.44 -4.89 5.27
C VAL A 472 -17.86 -5.30 4.84
N PRO A 473 -18.85 -5.28 5.75
CA PRO A 473 -20.23 -5.55 5.38
C PRO A 473 -20.81 -4.34 4.63
N LEU A 474 -21.49 -4.61 3.54
CA LEU A 474 -22.15 -3.63 2.69
C LEU A 474 -23.65 -3.52 3.02
N ALA A 475 -24.26 -2.38 2.70
CA ALA A 475 -25.68 -2.12 2.93
C ALA A 475 -26.63 -3.06 2.16
N ASP A 476 -26.13 -3.73 1.10
CA ASP A 476 -26.85 -4.75 0.33
C ASP A 476 -26.72 -6.17 0.90
N GLY A 477 -26.04 -6.33 2.05
CA GLY A 477 -25.83 -7.60 2.74
C GLY A 477 -24.62 -8.41 2.25
N ARG A 478 -23.89 -7.95 1.22
CA ARG A 478 -22.63 -8.58 0.81
C ARG A 478 -21.51 -8.25 1.82
N LEU A 479 -20.54 -9.15 1.93
CA LEU A 479 -19.30 -8.92 2.68
C LEU A 479 -18.14 -8.85 1.67
N VAL A 480 -17.49 -7.69 1.57
CA VAL A 480 -16.32 -7.52 0.69
C VAL A 480 -15.04 -7.63 1.49
N ARG A 481 -13.94 -7.99 0.80
CA ARG A 481 -12.61 -8.06 1.38
C ARG A 481 -11.86 -6.77 1.12
N GLY A 482 -11.55 -6.05 2.19
CA GLY A 482 -10.82 -4.80 2.16
C GLY A 482 -11.73 -3.56 2.10
N PRO A 483 -11.37 -2.49 2.82
CA PRO A 483 -12.10 -1.22 2.80
C PRO A 483 -11.83 -0.36 1.57
N ALA A 484 -10.70 -0.57 0.88
CA ALA A 484 -10.37 0.18 -0.33
C ALA A 484 -11.42 -0.06 -1.43
N GLY A 485 -11.90 1.02 -2.06
CA GLY A 485 -12.96 0.95 -3.06
C GLY A 485 -14.36 0.73 -2.49
N THR A 486 -14.56 0.96 -1.18
CA THR A 486 -15.88 1.05 -0.56
C THR A 486 -16.25 2.51 -0.26
N LEU A 487 -17.56 2.78 -0.16
CA LEU A 487 -18.13 4.08 0.12
C LEU A 487 -18.76 4.09 1.50
N LEU A 488 -18.27 4.95 2.40
CA LEU A 488 -18.80 5.13 3.74
C LEU A 488 -20.04 6.04 3.70
N PRO A 489 -21.17 5.61 4.30
CA PRO A 489 -22.34 6.47 4.44
C PRO A 489 -21.97 7.81 5.10
N ASP A 490 -22.41 8.91 4.48
CA ASP A 490 -22.22 10.27 4.99
C ASP A 490 -23.60 10.92 5.16
N PRO A 491 -23.98 11.37 6.37
CA PRO A 491 -25.27 12.04 6.60
C PRO A 491 -25.48 13.29 5.74
N ASP A 492 -24.38 13.98 5.39
CA ASP A 492 -24.39 15.19 4.58
C ASP A 492 -23.99 14.92 3.11
N GLY A 493 -23.87 13.64 2.72
CA GLY A 493 -23.42 13.20 1.41
C GLY A 493 -24.54 12.79 0.44
N ALA A 494 -24.27 11.78 -0.37
CA ALA A 494 -25.19 11.27 -1.37
C ALA A 494 -26.45 10.66 -0.72
N PRO A 495 -27.67 10.98 -1.22
CA PRO A 495 -28.91 10.43 -0.71
C PRO A 495 -28.92 8.89 -0.71
N ALA A 496 -29.31 8.29 0.41
CA ALA A 496 -29.33 6.83 0.55
C ALA A 496 -30.24 6.14 -0.47
N GLU A 497 -31.37 6.77 -0.83
CA GLU A 497 -32.29 6.29 -1.85
C GLU A 497 -31.63 6.18 -3.24
N ALA A 498 -30.82 7.18 -3.62
CA ALA A 498 -30.10 7.17 -4.89
C ALA A 498 -29.00 6.10 -4.91
N LEU A 499 -28.30 5.90 -3.78
CA LEU A 499 -27.29 4.87 -3.65
C LEU A 499 -27.84 3.44 -3.73
N ARG A 500 -29.07 3.19 -3.27
CA ARG A 500 -29.72 1.86 -3.34
C ARG A 500 -29.97 1.38 -4.77
N GLY A 501 -30.14 2.30 -5.71
CA GLY A 501 -30.35 2.01 -7.13
C GLY A 501 -29.06 1.71 -7.90
N LEU A 502 -27.90 1.83 -7.25
CA LEU A 502 -26.60 1.68 -7.90
C LEU A 502 -25.85 0.47 -7.31
N PRO A 503 -25.17 -0.35 -8.12
CA PRO A 503 -24.43 -1.53 -7.65
C PRO A 503 -23.08 -1.17 -7.01
N LEU A 504 -23.05 -0.09 -6.21
CA LEU A 504 -21.86 0.43 -5.54
C LEU A 504 -21.59 -0.29 -4.22
N ARG A 505 -20.33 -0.26 -3.78
CA ARG A 505 -19.88 -0.91 -2.53
C ARG A 505 -20.08 0.01 -1.32
N VAL A 506 -21.33 0.32 -0.99
CA VAL A 506 -21.67 1.18 0.15
C VAL A 506 -21.62 0.38 1.44
N VAL A 507 -20.82 0.82 2.41
CA VAL A 507 -20.67 0.19 3.73
C VAL A 507 -21.99 0.22 4.49
N ASP A 508 -22.33 -0.86 5.19
CA ASP A 508 -23.52 -0.90 6.04
C ASP A 508 -23.42 0.18 7.16
N PRO A 509 -24.46 1.01 7.36
CA PRO A 509 -24.44 2.06 8.38
C PRO A 509 -24.14 1.56 9.80
N GLY A 510 -24.53 0.33 10.13
CA GLY A 510 -24.24 -0.30 11.42
C GLY A 510 -22.79 -0.76 11.58
N ALA A 511 -22.00 -0.80 10.50
CA ALA A 511 -20.57 -1.13 10.51
C ALA A 511 -19.67 0.08 10.19
N ALA A 512 -20.25 1.22 9.79
CA ALA A 512 -19.50 2.42 9.43
C ALA A 512 -18.60 2.88 10.59
N HIS A 513 -17.31 3.08 10.31
CA HIS A 513 -16.33 3.47 11.32
C HIS A 513 -15.16 4.25 10.70
N PRO A 514 -14.61 5.29 11.35
CA PRO A 514 -13.50 6.11 10.81
C PRO A 514 -12.21 5.32 10.48
N LEU A 515 -12.04 4.13 11.05
CA LEU A 515 -10.93 3.24 10.68
C LEU A 515 -10.95 2.91 9.17
N LEU A 516 -12.14 2.64 8.60
CA LEU A 516 -12.27 2.25 7.21
C LEU A 516 -11.83 3.39 6.27
N GLU A 517 -12.11 4.64 6.63
CA GLU A 517 -11.66 5.84 5.90
C GLU A 517 -10.13 5.91 5.87
N ARG A 518 -9.47 5.68 7.02
CA ARG A 518 -8.00 5.62 7.10
C ARG A 518 -7.38 4.47 6.30
N LEU A 519 -8.15 3.42 6.01
CA LEU A 519 -7.72 2.25 5.24
C LEU A 519 -8.10 2.34 3.75
N GLY A 520 -8.64 3.48 3.29
CA GLY A 520 -8.90 3.75 1.87
C GLY A 520 -10.37 3.67 1.44
N ALA A 521 -11.32 3.54 2.36
CA ALA A 521 -12.71 3.81 2.05
C ALA A 521 -12.93 5.31 1.83
N ARG A 522 -13.75 5.70 0.85
CA ARG A 522 -14.09 7.10 0.59
C ARG A 522 -15.44 7.43 1.23
N ARG A 523 -15.67 8.68 1.63
CA ARG A 523 -17.03 9.10 2.01
C ARG A 523 -17.92 9.12 0.78
N ALA A 524 -19.17 8.68 0.93
CA ALA A 524 -20.17 8.67 -0.13
C ALA A 524 -20.72 10.09 -0.37
N THR A 525 -19.88 11.05 -0.75
CA THR A 525 -20.35 12.36 -1.24
C THR A 525 -20.90 12.21 -2.65
N VAL A 526 -21.77 13.13 -3.10
CA VAL A 526 -22.31 13.10 -4.47
C VAL A 526 -21.18 13.06 -5.51
N ALA A 527 -20.19 13.95 -5.40
CA ALA A 527 -19.04 13.96 -6.29
C ALA A 527 -18.24 12.64 -6.26
N ALA A 528 -17.99 12.06 -5.08
CA ALA A 528 -17.22 10.81 -4.98
C ALA A 528 -17.96 9.59 -5.58
N VAL A 529 -19.30 9.63 -5.54
CA VAL A 529 -20.17 8.61 -6.15
C VAL A 529 -20.21 8.77 -7.67
N LEU A 530 -20.38 10.00 -8.16
CA LEU A 530 -20.38 10.30 -9.60
C LEU A 530 -19.02 10.04 -10.26
N ASP A 531 -17.92 10.20 -9.51
CA ASP A 531 -16.55 9.88 -9.95
C ASP A 531 -16.18 8.39 -9.77
N ASP A 532 -17.08 7.55 -9.24
CA ASP A 532 -16.73 6.14 -8.98
C ASP A 532 -16.60 5.34 -10.29
N PRO A 533 -15.46 4.69 -10.56
CA PRO A 533 -15.27 3.92 -11.79
C PRO A 533 -16.28 2.79 -11.99
N ALA A 534 -16.85 2.24 -10.89
CA ALA A 534 -17.87 1.21 -10.98
C ALA A 534 -19.21 1.74 -11.50
N LEU A 535 -19.47 3.05 -11.40
CA LEU A 535 -20.70 3.68 -11.88
C LEU A 535 -20.82 3.60 -13.41
N ALA A 536 -19.76 3.95 -14.15
CA ALA A 536 -19.78 3.87 -15.62
C ALA A 536 -20.04 2.43 -16.11
N GLY A 537 -19.38 1.44 -15.49
CA GLY A 537 -19.64 0.03 -15.79
C GLY A 537 -21.07 -0.40 -15.48
N ALA A 538 -21.65 0.13 -14.40
CA ALA A 538 -23.04 -0.16 -14.02
C ALA A 538 -24.05 0.45 -15.00
N LEU A 539 -23.81 1.68 -15.47
CA LEU A 539 -24.70 2.36 -16.43
C LEU A 539 -24.74 1.63 -17.77
N ARG A 540 -23.60 1.18 -18.30
CA ARG A 540 -23.55 0.39 -19.54
C ARG A 540 -24.26 -0.96 -19.39
N ALA A 541 -24.03 -1.67 -18.28
CA ALA A 541 -24.74 -2.93 -18.02
C ALA A 541 -26.26 -2.73 -17.88
N ALA A 542 -26.69 -1.65 -17.25
CA ALA A 542 -28.10 -1.30 -17.14
C ALA A 542 -28.71 -0.96 -18.51
N ALA A 543 -27.95 -0.29 -19.38
CA ALA A 543 -28.36 -0.02 -20.75
C ALA A 543 -28.56 -1.31 -21.56
N ASP A 544 -27.64 -2.27 -21.45
CA ASP A 544 -27.76 -3.59 -22.10
C ASP A 544 -29.00 -4.37 -21.61
N ASP A 545 -29.37 -4.21 -20.34
CA ASP A 545 -30.55 -4.83 -19.71
C ASP A 545 -31.86 -4.04 -19.92
N GLY A 546 -31.79 -2.83 -20.49
CA GLY A 546 -32.93 -1.92 -20.66
C GLY A 546 -33.48 -1.31 -19.37
N ASP A 547 -32.67 -1.26 -18.30
CA ASP A 547 -33.05 -0.73 -16.99
C ASP A 547 -32.70 0.76 -16.86
N THR A 548 -33.72 1.61 -16.69
CA THR A 548 -33.54 3.06 -16.49
C THR A 548 -33.22 3.45 -15.05
N GLY A 549 -33.37 2.52 -14.09
CA GLY A 549 -33.22 2.79 -12.66
C GLY A 549 -31.87 3.43 -12.29
N PRO A 550 -30.72 2.88 -12.75
CA PRO A 550 -29.41 3.49 -12.50
C PRO A 550 -29.25 4.89 -13.11
N GLY A 551 -29.82 5.14 -14.29
CA GLY A 551 -29.80 6.48 -14.91
C GLY A 551 -30.63 7.50 -14.12
N GLU A 552 -31.81 7.11 -13.67
CA GLU A 552 -32.65 7.94 -12.79
C GLU A 552 -32.00 8.20 -11.42
N ALA A 553 -31.26 7.22 -10.88
CA ALA A 553 -30.47 7.40 -9.65
C ALA A 553 -29.35 8.44 -9.83
N VAL A 554 -28.68 8.44 -10.99
CA VAL A 554 -27.71 9.48 -11.36
C VAL A 554 -28.35 10.86 -11.45
N LEU A 555 -29.54 10.99 -12.05
CA LEU A 555 -30.29 12.26 -12.04
C LEU A 555 -30.62 12.71 -10.62
N GLY A 556 -31.00 11.78 -9.74
CA GLY A 556 -31.22 12.05 -8.32
C GLY A 556 -29.98 12.57 -7.60
N LEU A 557 -28.80 12.02 -7.89
CA LEU A 557 -27.51 12.50 -7.35
C LEU A 557 -27.17 13.90 -7.87
N LEU A 558 -27.25 14.12 -9.19
CA LEU A 558 -26.96 15.42 -9.81
C LEU A 558 -27.92 16.52 -9.31
N ALA A 559 -29.19 16.21 -9.10
CA ALA A 559 -30.16 17.13 -8.53
C ALA A 559 -29.93 17.42 -7.03
N ALA A 560 -29.42 16.44 -6.28
CA ALA A 560 -29.10 16.60 -4.85
C ALA A 560 -27.89 17.52 -4.62
N ASP A 561 -26.96 17.59 -5.56
CA ASP A 561 -25.83 18.52 -5.54
C ASP A 561 -25.66 19.26 -6.89
N PRO A 562 -26.34 20.40 -7.05
CA PRO A 562 -26.17 21.27 -8.21
C PRO A 562 -24.75 21.84 -8.35
N SER A 563 -23.95 21.83 -7.28
CA SER A 563 -22.57 22.35 -7.30
C SER A 563 -21.54 21.31 -7.73
N ALA A 564 -21.92 20.04 -7.85
CA ALA A 564 -21.03 18.98 -8.29
C ALA A 564 -20.55 19.23 -9.74
N ALA A 565 -19.27 19.53 -9.89
CA ALA A 565 -18.66 19.87 -11.17
C ALA A 565 -18.43 18.62 -12.03
N GLY A 566 -18.86 18.68 -13.30
CA GLY A 566 -18.50 17.72 -14.35
C GLY A 566 -17.45 18.30 -15.32
N PRO A 567 -17.17 17.62 -16.44
CA PRO A 567 -17.84 16.41 -16.93
C PRO A 567 -17.42 15.13 -16.20
N TRP A 568 -18.33 14.15 -16.14
CA TRP A 568 -18.06 12.83 -15.56
C TRP A 568 -17.69 11.81 -16.66
N PRO A 569 -16.92 10.75 -16.35
CA PRO A 569 -16.47 9.77 -17.36
C PRO A 569 -17.59 9.02 -18.10
N TRP A 570 -18.81 9.02 -17.57
CA TRP A 570 -19.99 8.36 -18.12
C TRP A 570 -21.01 9.35 -18.69
N THR A 571 -20.70 10.65 -18.78
CA THR A 571 -21.65 11.66 -19.29
C THR A 571 -22.17 11.23 -20.67
N GLY A 572 -23.49 11.24 -20.86
CA GLY A 572 -24.15 10.74 -22.08
C GLY A 572 -24.61 9.28 -21.98
N GLU A 573 -23.90 8.42 -21.23
CA GLU A 573 -24.20 6.99 -21.10
C GLU A 573 -25.48 6.60 -20.33
N PRO A 574 -26.02 7.38 -19.36
CA PRO A 574 -27.20 6.96 -18.61
C PRO A 574 -28.39 6.64 -19.51
N LEU A 575 -28.96 5.45 -19.37
CA LEU A 575 -30.22 5.09 -20.02
C LEU A 575 -31.38 5.80 -19.30
N LEU A 576 -32.11 6.65 -20.02
CA LEU A 576 -33.20 7.45 -19.49
C LEU A 576 -34.53 7.17 -20.22
N PRO A 577 -35.68 7.32 -19.56
CA PRO A 577 -36.99 7.25 -20.23
C PRO A 577 -37.17 8.33 -21.31
N GLY A 578 -37.40 7.91 -22.56
CA GLY A 578 -37.80 8.78 -23.68
C GLY A 578 -39.29 8.64 -24.04
N GLU A 579 -39.81 9.54 -24.89
CA GLU A 579 -41.20 9.50 -25.39
C GLU A 579 -41.46 8.26 -26.28
N ASP A 580 -40.45 7.84 -27.06
CA ASP A 580 -40.52 6.70 -27.98
C ASP A 580 -39.89 5.41 -27.42
N GLY A 581 -39.43 5.44 -26.17
CA GLY A 581 -38.73 4.35 -25.49
C GLY A 581 -37.48 4.82 -24.72
N PRO A 582 -36.88 3.97 -23.88
CA PRO A 582 -35.62 4.28 -23.22
C PRO A 582 -34.48 4.46 -24.23
N ALA A 583 -33.66 5.50 -24.03
CA ALA A 583 -32.48 5.80 -24.84
C ALA A 583 -31.39 6.44 -23.97
N ARG A 584 -30.16 6.49 -24.46
CA ARG A 584 -29.07 7.13 -23.74
C ARG A 584 -29.31 8.63 -23.60
N ALA A 585 -28.73 9.25 -22.58
CA ALA A 585 -28.89 10.68 -22.38
C ALA A 585 -28.44 11.47 -23.62
N ASP A 586 -27.29 11.14 -24.20
CA ASP A 586 -26.77 11.80 -25.42
C ASP A 586 -27.57 11.54 -26.70
N GLU A 587 -28.51 10.60 -26.67
CA GLU A 587 -29.45 10.31 -27.77
C GLU A 587 -30.81 11.00 -27.58
N LEU A 588 -30.97 11.78 -26.49
CA LEU A 588 -32.23 12.41 -26.10
C LEU A 588 -32.13 13.93 -26.10
N VAL A 589 -32.99 14.58 -26.89
CA VAL A 589 -33.23 16.02 -26.82
C VAL A 589 -34.16 16.34 -25.67
N VAL A 590 -33.79 17.34 -24.87
CA VAL A 590 -34.62 17.84 -23.77
C VAL A 590 -35.76 18.70 -24.32
N PRO A 591 -37.04 18.34 -24.07
CA PRO A 591 -38.17 19.16 -24.48
C PRO A 591 -38.09 20.61 -23.98
N GLY A 592 -38.31 21.57 -24.88
CA GLY A 592 -38.28 23.01 -24.60
C GLY A 592 -36.88 23.65 -24.61
N SER A 593 -35.81 22.88 -24.79
CA SER A 593 -34.44 23.39 -24.93
C SER A 593 -34.18 24.01 -26.31
N ALA A 594 -32.99 24.60 -26.51
CA ALA A 594 -32.59 25.18 -27.79
C ALA A 594 -32.39 24.14 -28.91
N ALA A 595 -32.09 22.89 -28.54
CA ALA A 595 -32.03 21.76 -29.46
C ALA A 595 -33.43 21.27 -29.88
N ASP A 596 -34.49 21.55 -29.09
CA ASP A 596 -35.84 21.03 -29.35
C ASP A 596 -36.40 21.57 -30.67
N GLY A 597 -36.52 20.66 -31.63
CA GLY A 597 -36.92 20.94 -33.00
C GLY A 597 -35.81 21.52 -33.87
N LEU A 598 -34.64 21.91 -33.34
CA LEU A 598 -33.50 22.30 -34.16
C LEU A 598 -32.79 21.07 -34.74
N LEU A 599 -32.55 20.07 -33.89
CA LEU A 599 -31.86 18.84 -34.24
C LEU A 599 -32.87 17.75 -34.64
N THR A 600 -32.46 16.90 -35.58
CA THR A 600 -33.22 15.75 -36.08
C THR A 600 -32.40 14.47 -35.87
N GLY A 601 -33.06 13.31 -35.83
CA GLY A 601 -32.39 12.02 -35.62
C GLY A 601 -32.24 11.57 -34.16
N LEU A 602 -32.53 12.45 -33.20
CA LEU A 602 -32.50 12.16 -31.76
C LEU A 602 -33.90 11.89 -31.20
N GLY A 603 -34.00 11.09 -30.14
CA GLY A 603 -35.24 10.87 -29.39
C GLY A 603 -35.59 12.08 -28.50
N ARG A 604 -36.81 12.12 -27.96
CA ARG A 604 -37.23 13.16 -26.99
C ARG A 604 -37.26 12.59 -25.58
N ALA A 605 -36.63 13.25 -24.61
CA ALA A 605 -36.68 12.83 -23.21
C ALA A 605 -38.14 12.90 -22.69
N ALA A 606 -38.55 11.95 -21.84
CA ALA A 606 -39.90 11.93 -21.31
C ALA A 606 -40.20 13.19 -20.48
N ALA A 607 -41.36 13.82 -20.72
CA ALA A 607 -41.75 15.07 -20.05
C ALA A 607 -41.73 14.99 -18.51
N GLY A 608 -41.93 13.79 -17.94
CA GLY A 608 -41.83 13.55 -16.50
C GLY A 608 -40.44 13.81 -15.92
N LEU A 609 -39.37 13.54 -16.68
CA LEU A 609 -37.99 13.79 -16.25
C LEU A 609 -37.68 15.28 -16.18
N VAL A 610 -38.13 16.04 -17.19
CA VAL A 610 -37.96 17.50 -17.23
C VAL A 610 -38.68 18.15 -16.04
N ALA A 611 -39.90 17.67 -15.73
CA ALA A 611 -40.66 18.15 -14.59
C ALA A 611 -40.01 17.79 -13.23
N ALA A 612 -39.34 16.64 -13.14
CA ALA A 612 -38.74 16.15 -11.90
C ALA A 612 -37.35 16.74 -11.62
N TYR A 613 -36.51 16.90 -12.65
CA TYR A 613 -35.08 17.23 -12.50
C TYR A 613 -34.66 18.54 -13.17
N GLY A 614 -35.46 19.06 -14.11
CA GLY A 614 -35.16 20.26 -14.87
C GLY A 614 -34.13 20.05 -16.00
N GLU A 615 -34.02 21.05 -16.86
CA GLU A 615 -33.13 21.04 -18.04
C GLU A 615 -31.64 20.92 -17.67
N ASP A 616 -31.18 21.68 -16.68
CA ASP A 616 -29.76 21.70 -16.27
C ASP A 616 -29.26 20.33 -15.77
N THR A 617 -30.07 19.63 -14.97
CA THR A 617 -29.71 18.30 -14.47
C THR A 617 -29.63 17.28 -15.59
N LEU A 618 -30.56 17.34 -16.55
CA LEU A 618 -30.54 16.48 -17.73
C LEU A 618 -29.34 16.79 -18.62
N ALA A 619 -29.02 18.07 -18.83
CA ALA A 619 -27.82 18.49 -19.56
C ALA A 619 -26.53 17.96 -18.90
N ARG A 620 -26.43 18.04 -17.57
CA ARG A 620 -25.29 17.49 -16.80
C ARG A 620 -25.16 15.96 -16.87
N ALA A 621 -26.26 15.25 -17.14
CA ALA A 621 -26.24 13.82 -17.42
C ALA A 621 -25.83 13.49 -18.87
N GLY A 622 -25.78 14.49 -19.75
CA GLY A 622 -25.44 14.37 -21.17
C GLY A 622 -26.61 14.54 -22.12
N ALA A 623 -27.81 14.89 -21.64
CA ALA A 623 -28.96 15.13 -22.51
C ALA A 623 -28.79 16.38 -23.38
N VAL A 624 -29.24 16.28 -24.62
CA VAL A 624 -28.99 17.29 -25.66
C VAL A 624 -29.93 18.48 -25.46
N THR A 625 -29.37 19.64 -25.11
CA THR A 625 -30.10 20.90 -24.88
C THR A 625 -29.78 21.98 -25.92
N GLY A 626 -28.72 21.79 -26.70
CA GLY A 626 -28.23 22.69 -27.75
C GLY A 626 -27.06 22.03 -28.48
N LEU A 627 -26.34 22.81 -29.30
CA LEU A 627 -25.09 22.35 -29.91
C LEU A 627 -23.99 22.25 -28.83
N GLY A 628 -23.35 21.09 -28.76
CA GLY A 628 -22.29 20.81 -27.78
C GLY A 628 -20.92 21.32 -28.23
N LEU A 629 -20.03 21.55 -27.27
CA LEU A 629 -18.61 21.77 -27.54
C LEU A 629 -17.78 20.59 -27.05
N LEU A 630 -16.85 20.14 -27.87
CA LEU A 630 -15.81 19.19 -27.51
C LEU A 630 -14.46 19.90 -27.56
N ALA A 631 -13.80 20.02 -26.41
CA ALA A 631 -12.46 20.60 -26.32
C ALA A 631 -11.43 19.48 -26.13
N LEU A 632 -10.38 19.50 -26.93
CA LEU A 632 -9.27 18.56 -26.91
C LEU A 632 -7.96 19.34 -26.73
N GLU A 633 -7.03 18.76 -25.99
CA GLU A 633 -5.71 19.34 -25.74
C GLU A 633 -4.63 18.45 -26.37
N ASP A 634 -3.57 19.07 -26.87
CA ASP A 634 -2.37 18.41 -27.41
C ASP A 634 -2.67 17.29 -28.43
N VAL A 635 -3.46 17.60 -29.46
CA VAL A 635 -3.85 16.62 -30.50
C VAL A 635 -3.00 16.71 -31.76
N GLU A 636 -2.73 15.56 -32.39
CA GLU A 636 -2.05 15.49 -33.69
C GLU A 636 -3.07 15.61 -34.83
N LEU A 637 -2.83 16.52 -35.78
CA LEU A 637 -3.72 16.77 -36.92
C LEU A 637 -3.44 15.75 -38.04
N GLY A 638 -3.98 14.54 -37.89
CA GLY A 638 -3.88 13.41 -38.82
C GLY A 638 -4.84 12.29 -38.42
N ASP A 639 -4.67 11.09 -38.99
CA ASP A 639 -5.58 9.94 -38.81
C ASP A 639 -5.82 9.58 -37.33
N ALA A 640 -4.82 9.77 -36.46
CA ALA A 640 -4.93 9.49 -35.02
C ALA A 640 -5.94 10.39 -34.28
N LEU A 641 -6.33 11.52 -34.87
CA LEU A 641 -7.34 12.41 -34.30
C LEU A 641 -8.72 11.74 -34.27
N GLU A 642 -9.07 10.97 -35.30
CA GLU A 642 -10.35 10.25 -35.36
C GLU A 642 -10.45 9.23 -34.23
N ASP A 643 -9.38 8.46 -33.98
CA ASP A 643 -9.30 7.53 -32.85
C ASP A 643 -9.40 8.23 -31.48
N ALA A 644 -8.82 9.43 -31.35
CA ALA A 644 -8.85 10.21 -30.12
C ALA A 644 -10.23 10.85 -29.84
N VAL A 645 -10.95 11.20 -30.90
CA VAL A 645 -12.30 11.79 -30.84
C VAL A 645 -13.36 10.69 -30.66
N GLY A 646 -13.21 9.57 -31.35
CA GLY A 646 -14.24 8.52 -31.45
C GLY A 646 -15.44 8.96 -32.29
N ASP A 647 -16.65 8.56 -31.89
CA ASP A 647 -17.91 9.07 -32.46
C ASP A 647 -18.73 9.89 -31.43
N PRO A 648 -18.34 11.14 -31.13
CA PRO A 648 -19.06 12.02 -30.24
C PRO A 648 -20.00 12.97 -31.00
N GLY A 649 -20.40 12.65 -32.23
CA GLY A 649 -21.21 13.53 -33.08
C GLY A 649 -20.41 14.65 -33.74
N VAL A 650 -19.23 14.36 -34.31
CA VAL A 650 -18.43 15.33 -35.09
C VAL A 650 -18.24 14.79 -36.50
N ASP A 651 -19.04 15.30 -37.44
CA ASP A 651 -19.08 14.85 -38.83
C ASP A 651 -17.97 15.48 -39.71
N GLY A 652 -17.48 14.77 -40.73
CA GLY A 652 -16.51 15.33 -41.69
C GLY A 652 -15.15 15.76 -41.09
N LEU A 653 -14.75 15.22 -39.94
CA LEU A 653 -13.54 15.65 -39.24
C LEU A 653 -12.25 15.42 -40.03
N LEU A 654 -12.13 14.28 -40.72
CA LEU A 654 -10.94 13.98 -41.54
C LEU A 654 -10.82 14.88 -42.76
N ASP A 655 -11.94 15.21 -43.40
CA ASP A 655 -11.95 16.15 -44.54
C ASP A 655 -11.47 17.54 -44.08
N TRP A 656 -11.88 17.98 -42.89
CA TRP A 656 -11.34 19.21 -42.29
C TRP A 656 -9.84 19.10 -41.98
N VAL A 657 -9.37 17.95 -41.49
CA VAL A 657 -7.95 17.72 -41.18
C VAL A 657 -7.10 17.90 -42.44
N ASP A 658 -7.53 17.34 -43.57
CA ASP A 658 -6.83 17.47 -44.84
C ASP A 658 -6.77 18.94 -45.31
N ASP A 659 -7.92 19.63 -45.33
CA ASP A 659 -7.99 21.05 -45.67
C ASP A 659 -7.14 21.93 -44.74
N ALA A 660 -7.11 21.61 -43.44
CA ALA A 660 -6.33 22.33 -42.44
C ALA A 660 -4.82 22.09 -42.61
N ARG A 661 -4.41 20.87 -42.98
CA ARG A 661 -3.00 20.54 -43.29
C ARG A 661 -2.52 21.28 -44.53
N ASP A 662 -3.36 21.33 -45.56
CA ASP A 662 -3.09 22.07 -46.79
C ASP A 662 -2.97 23.57 -46.51
N ALA A 663 -3.90 24.15 -45.73
CA ALA A 663 -3.86 25.54 -45.31
C ALA A 663 -2.61 25.87 -44.45
N ALA A 664 -2.13 24.93 -43.64
CA ALA A 664 -0.90 25.07 -42.87
C ALA A 664 0.39 24.92 -43.72
N GLY A 665 0.26 24.41 -44.95
CA GLY A 665 1.35 24.14 -45.88
C GLY A 665 2.18 22.92 -45.49
N VAL A 666 1.51 21.87 -44.99
CA VAL A 666 2.10 20.55 -44.68
C VAL A 666 2.08 19.72 -45.96
N ALA A 667 3.22 19.16 -46.37
CA ALA A 667 3.26 18.33 -47.57
C ALA A 667 2.81 16.88 -47.27
N ASP A 668 2.33 16.18 -48.30
CA ASP A 668 2.00 14.76 -48.21
C ASP A 668 3.21 13.93 -47.72
N GLY A 669 3.01 13.17 -46.64
CA GLY A 669 4.03 12.33 -46.01
C GLY A 669 4.90 13.00 -44.94
N ASP A 670 4.72 14.31 -44.67
CA ASP A 670 5.31 14.96 -43.51
C ASP A 670 4.66 14.48 -42.19
N LEU A 671 5.37 14.65 -41.07
CA LEU A 671 4.84 14.33 -39.74
C LEU A 671 3.59 15.19 -39.44
N PRO A 672 2.52 14.61 -38.86
CA PRO A 672 1.33 15.37 -38.45
C PRO A 672 1.70 16.53 -37.53
N PRO A 673 1.15 17.73 -37.75
CA PRO A 673 1.40 18.86 -36.86
C PRO A 673 0.57 18.75 -35.57
N LEU A 674 1.01 19.42 -34.51
CA LEU A 674 0.37 19.41 -33.20
C LEU A 674 -0.57 20.61 -33.03
N VAL A 675 -1.75 20.39 -32.45
CA VAL A 675 -2.71 21.43 -32.07
C VAL A 675 -2.83 21.44 -30.54
N PRO A 676 -2.29 22.47 -29.85
CA PRO A 676 -2.31 22.52 -28.39
C PRO A 676 -3.72 22.58 -27.78
N GLY A 677 -4.67 23.16 -28.51
CA GLY A 677 -6.08 23.24 -28.10
C GLY A 677 -6.99 23.27 -29.32
N LEU A 678 -7.88 22.30 -29.41
CA LEU A 678 -8.85 22.14 -30.49
C LEU A 678 -10.27 22.17 -29.89
N VAL A 679 -11.13 23.04 -30.42
CA VAL A 679 -12.53 23.13 -30.02
C VAL A 679 -13.40 22.76 -31.22
N LEU A 680 -14.23 21.75 -31.06
CA LEU A 680 -15.14 21.22 -32.06
C LEU A 680 -16.57 21.49 -31.62
N VAL A 681 -17.44 21.81 -32.56
CA VAL A 681 -18.89 21.90 -32.33
C VAL A 681 -19.50 20.57 -32.74
N ARG A 682 -20.24 19.94 -31.84
CA ARG A 682 -20.91 18.67 -32.09
C ARG A 682 -22.27 18.86 -32.78
N ASP A 683 -22.74 17.79 -33.39
CA ASP A 683 -24.12 17.57 -33.83
C ASP A 683 -24.57 18.57 -34.93
N LEU A 684 -23.61 19.13 -35.69
CA LEU A 684 -23.89 20.06 -36.80
C LEU A 684 -24.63 19.38 -37.96
N ASP A 685 -24.34 18.10 -38.21
CA ASP A 685 -24.97 17.23 -39.20
C ASP A 685 -26.44 16.91 -38.86
N LEU A 686 -26.80 16.97 -37.58
CA LEU A 686 -28.15 16.71 -37.09
C LEU A 686 -29.08 17.93 -37.23
N VAL A 687 -28.56 19.12 -37.54
CA VAL A 687 -29.35 20.35 -37.71
C VAL A 687 -30.32 20.18 -38.89
N ASP A 688 -31.62 20.39 -38.64
CA ASP A 688 -32.65 20.40 -39.70
C ASP A 688 -32.23 21.40 -40.80
N PRO A 689 -32.09 20.97 -42.08
CA PRO A 689 -31.71 21.85 -43.18
C PRO A 689 -32.57 23.10 -43.32
N ALA A 690 -33.83 23.06 -42.89
CA ALA A 690 -34.75 24.22 -42.91
C ALA A 690 -34.53 25.21 -41.76
N ARG A 691 -33.71 24.87 -40.76
CA ARG A 691 -33.53 25.61 -39.50
C ARG A 691 -32.13 26.12 -39.24
N TRP A 692 -31.25 26.09 -40.25
CA TRP A 692 -29.90 26.66 -40.17
C TRP A 692 -29.84 28.13 -39.72
N GLY A 693 -30.89 28.92 -40.01
CA GLY A 693 -30.99 30.27 -39.46
C GLY A 693 -30.96 30.30 -37.91
N GLY A 694 -31.68 29.36 -37.26
CA GLY A 694 -31.66 29.23 -35.80
C GLY A 694 -30.36 28.63 -35.26
N ALA A 695 -29.72 27.72 -36.00
CA ALA A 695 -28.40 27.20 -35.63
C ALA A 695 -27.33 28.31 -35.66
N LEU A 696 -27.35 29.18 -36.69
CA LEU A 696 -26.45 30.33 -36.77
C LEU A 696 -26.67 31.32 -35.60
N ASP A 697 -27.92 31.53 -35.18
CA ASP A 697 -28.23 32.37 -34.01
C ASP A 697 -27.66 31.78 -32.69
N LEU A 698 -27.55 30.46 -32.58
CA LEU A 698 -26.89 29.78 -31.45
C LEU A 698 -25.37 29.90 -31.56
N LEU A 699 -24.81 29.62 -32.74
CA LEU A 699 -23.37 29.74 -33.02
C LEU A 699 -22.87 31.17 -32.84
N ALA A 700 -23.71 32.19 -33.02
CA ALA A 700 -23.35 33.59 -32.77
C ALA A 700 -23.13 33.91 -31.28
N ARG A 701 -23.58 33.06 -30.35
CA ARG A 701 -23.53 33.30 -28.89
C ARG A 701 -22.36 32.58 -28.24
N PRO A 702 -21.70 33.17 -27.22
CA PRO A 702 -20.73 32.44 -26.40
C PRO A 702 -21.36 31.24 -25.69
N PRO A 703 -20.63 30.12 -25.50
CA PRO A 703 -19.24 29.91 -25.89
C PRO A 703 -19.05 29.46 -27.37
N LEU A 704 -20.12 29.05 -28.05
CA LEU A 704 -20.07 28.52 -29.43
C LEU A 704 -19.42 29.50 -30.43
N ARG A 705 -19.62 30.81 -30.23
CA ARG A 705 -19.03 31.87 -31.06
C ARG A 705 -17.52 31.71 -31.25
N ALA A 706 -16.79 31.42 -30.17
CA ALA A 706 -15.33 31.28 -30.23
C ALA A 706 -14.93 30.10 -31.11
N ALA A 707 -15.66 28.99 -31.06
CA ALA A 707 -15.39 27.80 -31.87
C ALA A 707 -15.59 28.01 -33.38
N VAL A 708 -16.30 29.08 -33.78
CA VAL A 708 -16.48 29.46 -35.20
C VAL A 708 -15.52 30.56 -35.62
N LEU A 709 -15.18 31.49 -34.72
CA LEU A 709 -14.39 32.68 -35.07
C LEU A 709 -12.89 32.53 -34.81
N ASP A 710 -12.50 31.82 -33.76
CA ASP A 710 -11.11 31.76 -33.33
C ASP A 710 -10.32 30.77 -34.21
N PRO A 711 -9.24 31.20 -34.90
CA PRO A 711 -8.43 30.31 -35.70
C PRO A 711 -7.76 29.21 -34.87
N VAL A 712 -7.66 28.02 -35.44
CA VAL A 712 -6.94 26.90 -34.82
C VAL A 712 -5.44 27.08 -35.03
N ARG A 713 -4.67 26.97 -33.95
CA ARG A 713 -3.21 27.16 -33.99
C ARG A 713 -2.52 25.82 -34.18
N VAL A 714 -1.88 25.65 -35.33
CA VAL A 714 -1.20 24.43 -35.77
C VAL A 714 0.31 24.61 -35.61
N VAL A 715 0.95 23.74 -34.83
CA VAL A 715 2.39 23.72 -34.59
C VAL A 715 3.04 22.70 -35.52
N LEU A 716 3.78 23.20 -36.51
CA LEU A 716 4.47 22.40 -37.51
C LEU A 716 5.71 21.69 -36.93
N PRO A 717 6.16 20.58 -37.55
CA PRO A 717 7.46 19.99 -37.27
C PRO A 717 8.57 21.04 -37.37
N GLY A 718 9.25 21.31 -36.24
CA GLY A 718 10.24 22.40 -36.12
C GLY A 718 9.79 23.65 -35.34
N GLY A 719 8.58 23.64 -34.77
CA GLY A 719 8.12 24.63 -33.80
C GLY A 719 7.56 25.94 -34.39
N ARG A 720 7.39 26.00 -35.72
CA ARG A 720 6.68 27.10 -36.38
C ARG A 720 5.18 26.97 -36.15
N VAL A 721 4.50 28.08 -35.92
CA VAL A 721 3.04 28.12 -35.74
C VAL A 721 2.37 28.68 -36.99
N ARG A 722 1.27 28.04 -37.40
CA ARG A 722 0.33 28.49 -38.44
C ARG A 722 -1.08 28.60 -37.84
N GLU A 723 -1.91 29.44 -38.44
CA GLU A 723 -3.32 29.57 -38.08
C GLU A 723 -4.15 29.04 -39.25
N VAL A 724 -5.13 28.19 -38.95
CA VAL A 724 -6.04 27.57 -39.93
C VAL A 724 -7.50 27.81 -39.52
N PRO A 725 -8.45 27.76 -40.46
CA PRO A 725 -9.87 27.92 -40.14
C PRO A 725 -10.35 26.87 -39.12
N PRO A 726 -11.20 27.25 -38.16
CA PRO A 726 -11.75 26.29 -37.20
C PRO A 726 -12.76 25.35 -37.88
N TYR A 727 -12.86 24.13 -37.35
CA TYR A 727 -13.73 23.07 -37.86
C TYR A 727 -15.17 23.53 -38.08
N ALA A 728 -15.77 24.23 -37.10
CA ALA A 728 -17.17 24.63 -37.22
C ALA A 728 -17.39 25.66 -38.35
N ALA A 729 -16.43 26.55 -38.59
CA ALA A 729 -16.52 27.50 -39.71
C ALA A 729 -16.40 26.80 -41.05
N TRP A 730 -15.46 25.85 -41.15
CA TRP A 730 -15.29 25.00 -42.32
C TRP A 730 -16.54 24.16 -42.60
N TRP A 731 -17.05 23.43 -41.60
CA TRP A 731 -18.18 22.52 -41.77
C TRP A 731 -19.43 23.28 -42.22
N VAL A 732 -19.73 24.41 -41.58
CA VAL A 732 -20.87 25.26 -41.95
C VAL A 732 -20.69 25.84 -43.36
N ARG A 733 -19.46 26.19 -43.77
CA ARG A 733 -19.20 26.69 -45.12
C ARG A 733 -19.52 25.65 -46.20
N GLU A 734 -19.16 24.40 -45.96
CA GLU A 734 -19.32 23.31 -46.94
C GLU A 734 -20.76 22.75 -46.95
N HIS A 735 -21.44 22.69 -45.80
CA HIS A 735 -22.67 21.90 -45.65
C HIS A 735 -23.94 22.72 -45.33
N ALA A 736 -23.83 23.90 -44.73
CA ALA A 736 -25.00 24.62 -44.25
C ALA A 736 -25.79 25.30 -45.38
N LEU A 737 -27.13 25.23 -45.28
CA LEU A 737 -28.05 25.84 -46.22
C LEU A 737 -28.80 27.01 -45.58
N VAL A 738 -28.40 28.25 -45.89
CA VAL A 738 -29.10 29.45 -45.43
C VAL A 738 -30.10 29.88 -46.49
N GLY A 739 -31.40 29.85 -46.16
CA GLY A 739 -32.46 30.12 -47.14
C GLY A 739 -32.50 29.11 -48.30
N GLY A 740 -31.98 27.89 -48.09
CA GLY A 740 -31.87 26.85 -49.13
C GLY A 740 -30.66 27.00 -50.05
N ARG A 741 -29.70 27.88 -49.72
CA ARG A 741 -28.47 28.12 -50.49
C ARG A 741 -27.21 27.84 -49.65
N PRO A 742 -26.14 27.29 -50.25
CA PRO A 742 -24.83 27.20 -49.60
C PRO A 742 -24.29 28.58 -49.24
N THR A 743 -23.57 28.70 -48.12
CA THR A 743 -23.03 29.99 -47.67
C THR A 743 -22.08 30.63 -48.68
N ALA A 744 -21.30 29.84 -49.41
CA ALA A 744 -20.39 30.29 -50.47
C ALA A 744 -21.10 30.97 -51.66
N ALA A 745 -22.42 30.74 -51.84
CA ALA A 745 -23.24 31.40 -52.85
C ALA A 745 -23.85 32.73 -52.38
N LEU A 746 -23.62 33.11 -51.13
CA LEU A 746 -24.21 34.27 -50.50
C LEU A 746 -23.20 35.41 -50.35
N ARG A 747 -23.71 36.65 -50.31
CA ARG A 747 -22.95 37.85 -49.99
C ARG A 747 -23.64 38.66 -48.90
N LEU A 748 -22.89 39.47 -48.17
CA LEU A 748 -23.46 40.44 -47.26
C LEU A 748 -24.29 41.49 -48.03
N ALA A 749 -25.46 41.83 -47.54
CA ALA A 749 -26.31 42.85 -48.15
C ALA A 749 -25.60 44.21 -48.16
N GLY A 750 -25.56 44.90 -49.30
CA GLY A 750 -24.87 46.19 -49.44
C GLY A 750 -23.33 46.10 -49.52
N SER A 751 -22.79 44.89 -49.72
CA SER A 751 -21.37 44.63 -49.99
C SER A 751 -20.92 45.13 -51.36
N ASP A 752 -19.69 44.78 -51.76
CA ASP A 752 -19.05 45.17 -53.01
C ASP A 752 -19.98 45.08 -54.24
N PRO A 753 -20.27 46.21 -54.92
CA PRO A 753 -21.15 46.25 -56.10
C PRO A 753 -20.68 45.34 -57.24
N LEU A 754 -19.39 45.00 -57.31
CA LEU A 754 -18.88 44.09 -58.33
C LEU A 754 -19.32 42.64 -58.13
N LEU A 755 -19.86 42.28 -56.97
CA LEU A 755 -20.39 40.94 -56.67
C LEU A 755 -21.92 40.83 -56.83
N GLU A 756 -22.63 41.95 -56.99
CA GLU A 756 -24.09 42.00 -57.07
C GLU A 756 -24.65 41.17 -58.25
N GLY A 757 -25.56 40.23 -57.99
CA GLY A 757 -26.11 39.35 -59.04
C GLY A 757 -25.16 38.24 -59.51
N LEU A 758 -23.94 38.17 -58.98
CA LEU A 758 -23.08 36.96 -59.03
C LEU A 758 -23.29 36.08 -57.79
N TYR A 759 -23.68 36.71 -56.67
CA TYR A 759 -23.98 36.09 -55.38
C TYR A 759 -25.31 36.65 -54.82
N GLU A 760 -26.05 35.84 -54.07
CA GLU A 760 -27.36 36.21 -53.48
C GLU A 760 -27.18 36.91 -52.11
N ASP A 761 -28.06 37.85 -51.75
CA ASP A 761 -27.97 38.54 -50.46
C ASP A 761 -28.40 37.64 -49.30
N VAL A 762 -27.63 37.66 -48.21
CA VAL A 762 -28.07 37.05 -46.94
C VAL A 762 -29.33 37.74 -46.40
N PRO A 763 -30.20 37.00 -45.66
CA PRO A 763 -31.31 37.60 -44.93
C PRO A 763 -30.84 38.71 -43.96
N ALA A 764 -31.63 39.79 -43.84
CA ALA A 764 -31.27 40.92 -42.99
C ALA A 764 -31.24 40.55 -41.49
N GLY A 765 -30.33 41.16 -40.73
CA GLY A 765 -30.24 41.03 -39.27
C GLY A 765 -29.30 39.94 -38.74
N ALA A 766 -28.56 39.26 -39.62
CA ALA A 766 -27.58 38.24 -39.27
C ALA A 766 -26.21 38.82 -38.85
N ASP A 767 -25.46 38.05 -38.07
CA ASP A 767 -24.13 38.43 -37.57
C ASP A 767 -23.09 38.43 -38.70
N GLU A 768 -22.67 39.61 -39.16
CA GLU A 768 -21.75 39.77 -40.28
C GLU A 768 -20.35 39.15 -40.03
N GLU A 769 -19.90 39.09 -38.78
CA GLU A 769 -18.61 38.51 -38.42
C GLU A 769 -18.66 36.99 -38.52
N LEU A 770 -19.72 36.38 -37.97
CA LEU A 770 -19.98 34.95 -38.11
C LEU A 770 -20.17 34.55 -39.58
N LEU A 771 -20.99 35.30 -40.32
CA LEU A 771 -21.25 35.04 -41.74
C LEU A 771 -19.97 35.08 -42.58
N ARG A 772 -19.08 36.04 -42.30
CA ARG A 772 -17.77 36.10 -42.95
C ARG A 772 -16.93 34.87 -42.64
N ALA A 773 -16.92 34.40 -41.39
CA ALA A 773 -16.15 33.22 -40.99
C ALA A 773 -16.64 31.93 -41.70
N VAL A 774 -17.95 31.79 -41.91
CA VAL A 774 -18.55 30.63 -42.60
C VAL A 774 -18.64 30.78 -44.12
N GLY A 775 -17.88 31.71 -44.71
CA GLY A 775 -17.68 31.83 -46.16
C GLY A 775 -18.62 32.74 -46.94
N VAL A 776 -19.47 33.55 -46.28
CA VAL A 776 -20.31 34.55 -46.97
C VAL A 776 -19.44 35.68 -47.55
N ARG A 777 -19.65 36.00 -48.83
CA ARG A 777 -18.81 36.95 -49.57
C ARG A 777 -19.00 38.38 -49.06
N THR A 778 -17.88 39.09 -48.91
CA THR A 778 -17.87 40.47 -48.36
C THR A 778 -17.30 41.51 -49.33
N SER A 779 -16.24 41.16 -50.06
CA SER A 779 -15.65 42.02 -51.09
C SER A 779 -14.96 41.19 -52.15
N LEU A 780 -14.81 41.75 -53.34
CA LEU A 780 -14.07 41.10 -54.43
C LEU A 780 -12.62 40.85 -54.05
N ALA A 781 -11.99 41.78 -53.33
CA ALA A 781 -10.60 41.63 -52.87
C ALA A 781 -10.44 40.46 -51.88
N ALA A 782 -11.40 40.27 -50.97
CA ALA A 782 -11.39 39.13 -50.05
C ALA A 782 -11.59 37.81 -50.81
N LEU A 783 -12.56 37.76 -51.73
CA LEU A 783 -12.81 36.59 -52.58
C LEU A 783 -11.55 36.21 -53.39
N LEU A 784 -10.87 37.18 -54.00
CA LEU A 784 -9.67 36.90 -54.80
C LEU A 784 -8.45 36.48 -53.95
N ALA A 785 -8.48 36.71 -52.64
CA ALA A 785 -7.44 36.26 -51.71
C ALA A 785 -7.72 34.85 -51.16
N GLU A 786 -8.95 34.35 -51.29
CA GLU A 786 -9.33 32.98 -50.89
C GLU A 786 -8.77 31.96 -51.90
N PRO A 787 -8.21 30.82 -51.44
CA PRO A 787 -7.92 29.68 -52.32
C PRO A 787 -9.16 29.27 -53.12
N GLY A 788 -9.04 29.08 -54.43
CA GLY A 788 -10.15 28.76 -55.34
C GLY A 788 -11.19 29.88 -55.54
N GLY A 789 -11.05 31.02 -54.86
CA GLY A 789 -11.94 32.18 -55.02
C GLY A 789 -11.91 32.82 -56.41
N PRO A 790 -10.74 32.99 -57.06
CA PRO A 790 -10.62 33.40 -58.46
C PRO A 790 -11.37 32.45 -59.42
N ASP A 791 -11.25 31.14 -59.21
CA ASP A 791 -11.92 30.10 -59.99
C ASP A 791 -13.45 30.18 -59.83
N ASP A 792 -13.95 30.35 -58.58
CA ASP A 792 -15.38 30.56 -58.32
C ASP A 792 -15.93 31.83 -58.98
N LEU A 793 -15.17 32.92 -58.91
CA LEU A 793 -15.54 34.17 -59.58
C LEU A 793 -15.65 33.97 -61.10
N LEU A 794 -14.61 33.40 -61.74
CA LEU A 794 -14.58 33.21 -63.19
C LEU A 794 -15.73 32.31 -63.67
N ARG A 795 -16.04 31.25 -62.92
CA ARG A 795 -17.18 30.37 -63.20
C ARG A 795 -18.51 31.12 -63.16
N ARG A 796 -18.71 31.97 -62.16
CA ARG A 796 -19.96 32.77 -62.03
C ARG A 796 -20.06 33.88 -63.06
N VAL A 797 -18.93 34.51 -63.41
CA VAL A 797 -18.87 35.57 -64.42
C VAL A 797 -19.24 35.04 -65.81
N LEU A 798 -18.90 33.79 -66.13
CA LEU A 798 -19.22 33.18 -67.42
C LEU A 798 -20.72 33.21 -67.76
N ASP A 799 -21.58 32.88 -66.81
CA ASP A 799 -23.03 32.78 -67.03
C ASP A 799 -23.81 34.06 -66.69
N ALA A 800 -23.14 35.07 -66.15
CA ALA A 800 -23.76 36.32 -65.73
C ALA A 800 -24.00 37.32 -66.87
N ASP A 801 -25.08 38.08 -66.77
CA ASP A 801 -25.36 39.23 -67.64
C ASP A 801 -24.67 40.49 -67.06
N LEU A 802 -23.50 40.82 -67.61
CA LEU A 802 -22.63 41.89 -67.11
C LEU A 802 -22.38 42.97 -68.17
N THR A 803 -22.29 44.21 -67.72
CA THR A 803 -21.90 45.34 -68.58
C THR A 803 -20.40 45.27 -68.94
N ALA A 804 -20.03 45.89 -70.06
CA ALA A 804 -18.63 46.02 -70.48
C ALA A 804 -17.74 46.62 -69.38
N ALA A 805 -18.25 47.65 -68.69
CA ALA A 805 -17.53 48.33 -67.61
C ALA A 805 -17.25 47.39 -66.42
N ARG A 806 -18.22 46.54 -66.06
CA ARG A 806 -18.09 45.61 -64.94
C ARG A 806 -17.12 44.47 -65.26
N VAL A 807 -17.16 43.93 -66.47
CA VAL A 807 -16.18 42.92 -66.93
C VAL A 807 -14.76 43.49 -66.89
N ARG A 808 -14.56 44.73 -67.36
CA ARG A 808 -13.24 45.40 -67.27
C ARG A 808 -12.79 45.58 -65.82
N ALA A 809 -13.70 45.96 -64.91
CA ALA A 809 -13.38 46.12 -63.49
C ALA A 809 -12.99 44.79 -62.83
N LEU A 810 -13.70 43.70 -63.14
CA LEU A 810 -13.40 42.36 -62.64
C LEU A 810 -12.05 41.85 -63.15
N HIS A 811 -11.76 41.97 -64.46
CA HIS A 811 -10.46 41.61 -65.01
C HIS A 811 -9.32 42.47 -64.45
N ALA A 812 -9.55 43.78 -64.28
CA ALA A 812 -8.56 44.66 -63.67
C ALA A 812 -8.28 44.28 -62.20
N ALA A 813 -9.31 43.87 -61.44
CA ALA A 813 -9.17 43.39 -60.08
C ALA A 813 -8.41 42.06 -60.03
N LEU A 814 -8.73 41.11 -60.91
CA LEU A 814 -8.04 39.82 -61.05
C LEU A 814 -6.54 40.04 -61.34
N ALA A 815 -6.24 40.90 -62.31
CA ALA A 815 -4.87 41.28 -62.67
C ALA A 815 -4.13 41.99 -61.54
N ALA A 816 -4.80 42.89 -60.82
CA ALA A 816 -4.22 43.63 -59.71
C ALA A 816 -3.94 42.74 -58.49
N ALA A 817 -4.79 41.73 -58.26
CA ALA A 817 -4.56 40.72 -57.22
C ALA A 817 -3.38 39.80 -57.56
N GLY A 818 -3.04 39.65 -58.85
CA GLY A 818 -2.10 38.60 -59.28
C GLY A 818 -2.66 37.22 -58.94
N ALA A 819 -3.99 37.09 -59.04
CA ALA A 819 -4.73 35.90 -58.66
C ALA A 819 -4.23 34.70 -59.46
N ARG A 820 -3.97 33.59 -58.76
CA ARG A 820 -3.69 32.30 -59.39
C ARG A 820 -5.03 31.60 -59.59
N VAL A 821 -5.24 31.09 -60.79
CA VAL A 821 -6.39 30.30 -61.16
C VAL A 821 -5.86 28.90 -61.39
N GLU A 822 -6.41 27.92 -60.70
CA GLU A 822 -5.96 26.53 -60.77
C GLU A 822 -6.59 25.82 -61.97
N ASP A 823 -7.85 26.14 -62.26
CA ASP A 823 -8.61 25.66 -63.41
C ASP A 823 -8.96 26.83 -64.35
N PRO A 824 -8.05 27.24 -65.25
CA PRO A 824 -8.32 28.30 -66.20
C PRO A 824 -9.58 28.04 -67.05
N PRO A 825 -10.40 29.06 -67.30
CA PRO A 825 -11.68 28.85 -67.95
C PRO A 825 -11.50 28.65 -69.46
N ALA A 826 -12.11 27.60 -70.02
CA ALA A 826 -12.12 27.36 -71.48
C ALA A 826 -12.80 28.49 -72.29
N ARG A 827 -13.54 29.38 -71.62
CA ARG A 827 -14.15 30.56 -72.22
C ARG A 827 -13.88 31.78 -71.36
N VAL A 828 -13.69 32.93 -71.98
CA VAL A 828 -13.47 34.20 -71.28
C VAL A 828 -14.61 35.16 -71.63
N ARG A 829 -15.16 35.85 -70.61
CA ARG A 829 -16.17 36.89 -70.84
C ARG A 829 -15.49 38.19 -71.23
N VAL A 830 -15.72 38.66 -72.45
CA VAL A 830 -15.10 39.86 -73.00
C VAL A 830 -16.13 40.99 -73.14
N PRO A 831 -15.70 42.27 -73.00
CA PRO A 831 -16.56 43.42 -73.30
C PRO A 831 -17.02 43.42 -74.77
N ASP A 832 -18.30 43.70 -75.01
CA ASP A 832 -18.86 43.81 -76.37
C ASP A 832 -19.92 44.94 -76.43
N GLY A 833 -19.55 46.06 -77.06
CA GLY A 833 -20.33 47.30 -76.96
C GLY A 833 -20.49 47.76 -75.51
N ASP A 834 -21.74 48.02 -75.10
CA ASP A 834 -22.08 48.36 -73.71
C ASP A 834 -22.25 47.10 -72.81
N GLY A 835 -22.36 45.91 -73.42
CA GLY A 835 -22.56 44.62 -72.76
C GLY A 835 -21.31 43.75 -72.72
N SER A 836 -21.50 42.43 -72.59
CA SER A 836 -20.42 41.45 -72.64
C SER A 836 -20.89 40.13 -73.23
N ARG A 837 -19.95 39.32 -73.73
CA ARG A 837 -20.20 37.96 -74.21
C ARG A 837 -19.06 37.03 -73.84
N ALA A 838 -19.36 35.74 -73.66
CA ALA A 838 -18.33 34.72 -73.48
C ALA A 838 -17.79 34.24 -74.84
N VAL A 839 -16.48 34.16 -74.98
CA VAL A 839 -15.76 33.69 -76.18
C VAL A 839 -14.79 32.58 -75.83
N ASP A 840 -14.31 31.85 -76.82
CA ASP A 840 -13.24 30.87 -76.61
C ASP A 840 -11.97 31.56 -76.12
N ALA A 841 -11.28 30.98 -75.14
CA ALA A 841 -10.05 31.53 -74.59
C ALA A 841 -8.95 31.66 -75.68
N ASP A 842 -8.91 30.74 -76.65
CA ASP A 842 -7.93 30.73 -77.74
C ASP A 842 -8.01 31.96 -78.67
N ASP A 843 -9.18 32.61 -78.72
CA ASP A 843 -9.48 33.81 -79.50
C ASP A 843 -9.19 35.11 -78.74
N VAL A 844 -8.88 35.04 -77.44
CA VAL A 844 -8.65 36.19 -76.56
C VAL A 844 -7.17 36.46 -76.43
N VAL A 845 -6.83 37.75 -76.42
CA VAL A 845 -5.48 38.23 -76.13
C VAL A 845 -5.54 39.38 -75.13
N VAL A 846 -4.47 39.55 -74.35
CA VAL A 846 -4.32 40.70 -73.44
C VAL A 846 -3.28 41.66 -74.00
N ALA A 847 -3.63 42.94 -74.09
CA ALA A 847 -2.72 43.98 -74.54
C ALA A 847 -1.71 44.35 -73.44
N ASP A 848 -0.45 43.99 -73.65
CA ASP A 848 0.71 44.37 -72.83
C ASP A 848 1.21 45.81 -73.07
N GLY A 849 0.57 46.51 -74.01
CA GLY A 849 0.77 47.94 -74.26
C GLY A 849 -0.38 48.53 -75.08
N PRO A 850 -0.72 49.81 -74.88
CA PRO A 850 -1.85 50.44 -75.57
C PRO A 850 -1.63 50.59 -77.08
N GLN A 851 -0.39 50.49 -77.55
CA GLN A 851 -0.05 50.49 -78.98
C GLN A 851 -0.72 49.34 -79.74
N TRP A 852 -0.86 48.17 -79.11
CA TRP A 852 -1.46 46.96 -79.70
C TRP A 852 -2.96 47.11 -80.00
N LEU A 853 -3.64 48.04 -79.34
CA LEU A 853 -5.07 48.30 -79.53
C LEU A 853 -5.38 48.94 -80.89
N GLN A 854 -4.36 49.43 -81.60
CA GLN A 854 -4.50 50.02 -82.93
C GLN A 854 -4.61 48.97 -84.04
N LEU A 855 -4.13 47.74 -83.78
CA LEU A 855 -4.15 46.65 -84.74
C LEU A 855 -5.51 45.95 -84.77
N ARG A 856 -5.81 45.27 -85.87
CA ARG A 856 -7.05 44.49 -86.00
C ARG A 856 -6.93 43.12 -85.31
N TRP A 857 -7.86 42.84 -84.40
CA TRP A 857 -7.95 41.56 -83.68
C TRP A 857 -9.31 40.90 -83.90
N ALA A 858 -9.38 39.57 -83.83
CA ALA A 858 -10.62 38.80 -83.97
C ALA A 858 -11.61 39.11 -82.83
N VAL A 859 -11.08 39.23 -81.61
CA VAL A 859 -11.74 39.78 -80.43
C VAL A 859 -10.91 40.98 -79.98
N PRO A 860 -11.52 42.13 -79.65
CA PRO A 860 -10.78 43.27 -79.12
C PRO A 860 -9.93 42.86 -77.89
N PRO A 861 -8.63 43.19 -77.86
CA PRO A 861 -7.77 42.79 -76.75
C PRO A 861 -8.29 43.27 -75.40
N LEU A 862 -8.13 42.43 -74.38
CA LEU A 862 -8.36 42.84 -73.00
C LEU A 862 -7.24 43.77 -72.55
N ALA A 863 -7.58 44.77 -71.73
CA ALA A 863 -6.60 45.74 -71.23
C ALA A 863 -6.71 45.83 -69.71
N ALA A 864 -5.58 45.66 -69.02
CA ALA A 864 -5.46 45.77 -67.57
C ALA A 864 -4.08 46.31 -67.15
N PRO A 865 -3.94 46.96 -65.97
CA PRO A 865 -2.67 47.54 -65.50
C PRO A 865 -1.52 46.54 -65.32
N ARG A 866 -1.83 45.24 -65.20
CA ARG A 866 -0.88 44.12 -65.13
C ARG A 866 -1.24 43.05 -66.16
N ALA A 867 -1.04 43.38 -67.43
CA ALA A 867 -1.45 42.54 -68.56
C ALA A 867 -0.94 41.09 -68.45
N ALA A 868 0.33 40.88 -68.12
CA ALA A 868 0.90 39.54 -67.94
C ALA A 868 0.18 38.74 -66.85
N ALA A 869 -0.10 39.35 -65.69
CA ALA A 869 -0.83 38.67 -64.61
C ALA A 869 -2.28 38.32 -65.01
N LEU A 870 -2.92 39.12 -65.87
CA LEU A 870 -4.24 38.80 -66.39
C LEU A 870 -4.19 37.66 -67.42
N ALA A 871 -3.20 37.69 -68.30
CA ALA A 871 -2.94 36.65 -69.29
C ALA A 871 -2.69 35.30 -68.60
N ASP A 872 -1.81 35.28 -67.59
CA ASP A 872 -1.51 34.10 -66.77
C ASP A 872 -2.77 33.57 -66.06
N ALA A 873 -3.59 34.45 -65.46
CA ALA A 873 -4.79 34.03 -64.73
C ALA A 873 -5.91 33.48 -65.64
N LEU A 874 -5.99 33.96 -66.89
CA LEU A 874 -6.98 33.49 -67.87
C LEU A 874 -6.43 32.39 -68.79
N ASP A 875 -5.13 32.07 -68.69
CA ASP A 875 -4.38 31.20 -69.61
C ASP A 875 -4.54 31.61 -71.08
N VAL A 876 -4.27 32.88 -71.39
CA VAL A 876 -4.36 33.45 -72.75
C VAL A 876 -3.09 34.21 -73.14
N ASP A 877 -2.84 34.34 -74.45
CA ASP A 877 -1.62 34.99 -74.94
C ASP A 877 -1.64 36.53 -74.81
N LEU A 878 -0.47 37.12 -74.65
CA LEU A 878 -0.26 38.56 -74.84
C LEU A 878 -0.29 38.93 -76.33
N CYS A 879 -0.66 40.18 -76.62
CA CYS A 879 -0.61 40.70 -77.99
C CYS A 879 0.79 40.56 -78.63
N SER A 880 1.86 40.79 -77.86
CA SER A 880 3.26 40.66 -78.29
C SER A 880 3.73 39.22 -78.51
N GLU A 881 3.01 38.22 -78.02
CA GLU A 881 3.29 36.80 -78.26
C GLU A 881 2.62 36.31 -79.56
N ARG A 882 1.47 36.90 -79.90
CA ARG A 882 0.73 36.59 -81.14
C ARG A 882 1.22 37.35 -82.37
N ARG A 883 1.82 38.53 -82.20
CA ARG A 883 2.30 39.39 -83.28
C ARG A 883 3.67 39.98 -82.97
N GLU A 884 4.50 40.12 -83.99
CA GLU A 884 5.87 40.64 -83.85
C GLU A 884 5.89 42.14 -83.53
N GLY A 885 4.95 42.93 -84.06
CA GLY A 885 4.92 44.38 -83.85
C GLY A 885 6.06 45.09 -84.57
N ARG A 886 6.43 44.61 -85.77
CA ARG A 886 7.55 45.13 -86.55
C ARG A 886 7.15 46.39 -87.30
N VAL A 887 7.87 47.49 -87.08
CA VAL A 887 7.73 48.71 -87.91
C VAL A 887 8.25 48.42 -89.32
N THR A 888 7.36 48.53 -90.31
CA THR A 888 7.63 48.23 -91.72
C THR A 888 7.77 49.48 -92.60
N SER A 889 7.30 50.64 -92.13
CA SER A 889 7.47 51.93 -92.79
C SER A 889 8.86 52.56 -92.52
N THR A 890 9.30 53.47 -93.38
CA THR A 890 10.56 54.21 -93.21
C THR A 890 10.29 55.58 -92.60
N GLY A 891 10.93 55.89 -91.48
CA GLY A 891 10.79 57.19 -90.80
C GLY A 891 12.11 57.96 -90.67
N THR A 892 12.01 59.25 -90.35
CA THR A 892 13.14 60.17 -90.19
C THR A 892 13.31 60.53 -88.71
N PRO A 893 14.52 60.44 -88.12
CA PRO A 893 14.76 60.86 -86.74
C PRO A 893 14.50 62.36 -86.54
N ALA A 894 13.81 62.71 -85.46
CA ALA A 894 13.48 64.07 -85.05
C ALA A 894 13.73 64.28 -83.55
N ASP A 895 14.05 65.50 -83.15
CA ASP A 895 14.17 65.86 -81.74
C ASP A 895 12.78 66.13 -81.14
N VAL A 896 12.58 65.73 -79.88
CA VAL A 896 11.32 65.99 -79.17
C VAL A 896 11.19 67.49 -78.85
N PRO A 897 10.06 68.14 -79.16
CA PRO A 897 9.88 69.57 -78.91
C PRO A 897 10.14 69.94 -77.43
N PRO A 898 10.87 71.04 -77.14
CA PRO A 898 11.26 71.41 -75.77
C PRO A 898 10.09 71.59 -74.80
N VAL A 899 8.88 71.89 -75.31
CA VAL A 899 7.67 72.00 -74.49
C VAL A 899 7.30 70.68 -73.81
N VAL A 900 7.59 69.53 -74.44
CA VAL A 900 7.27 68.21 -73.87
C VAL A 900 8.06 67.95 -72.60
N ALA A 901 9.34 68.36 -72.54
CA ALA A 901 10.16 68.18 -71.34
C ALA A 901 9.58 68.90 -70.10
N ARG A 902 8.72 69.92 -70.30
CA ARG A 902 8.03 70.64 -69.22
C ARG A 902 6.81 69.88 -68.71
N VAL A 903 6.02 69.28 -69.60
CA VAL A 903 4.76 68.57 -69.25
C VAL A 903 4.94 67.09 -68.97
N LEU A 904 6.01 66.50 -69.51
CA LEU A 904 6.38 65.10 -69.36
C LEU A 904 7.88 64.97 -69.07
N PRO A 905 8.30 65.24 -67.82
CA PRO A 905 9.67 64.99 -67.37
C PRO A 905 9.96 63.47 -67.49
N GLY A 906 10.90 63.09 -68.36
CA GLY A 906 11.22 61.68 -68.64
C GLY A 906 10.92 61.20 -70.06
N ALA A 907 10.31 62.05 -70.90
CA ALA A 907 10.18 61.76 -72.33
C ALA A 907 11.57 61.56 -73.00
N PRO A 908 11.70 60.63 -73.96
CA PRO A 908 12.93 60.47 -74.72
C PRO A 908 13.27 61.76 -75.48
N GLY A 909 14.56 62.04 -75.69
CA GLY A 909 14.99 63.26 -76.39
C GLY A 909 14.77 63.23 -77.91
N ARG A 910 14.54 62.04 -78.48
CA ARG A 910 14.37 61.79 -79.91
C ARG A 910 13.22 60.83 -80.17
N TRP A 911 12.63 60.97 -81.35
CA TRP A 911 11.58 60.10 -81.88
C TRP A 911 11.77 59.98 -83.40
N THR A 912 11.07 59.05 -84.03
CA THR A 912 11.09 58.81 -85.46
C THR A 912 9.77 59.27 -86.07
N ALA A 913 9.81 60.28 -86.93
CA ALA A 913 8.66 60.79 -87.65
C ALA A 913 8.38 59.99 -88.91
N HIS A 914 7.13 59.62 -89.11
CA HIS A 914 6.64 58.93 -90.31
C HIS A 914 5.54 59.77 -90.95
N ASP A 915 5.47 59.76 -92.28
CA ASP A 915 4.30 60.33 -92.97
C ASP A 915 3.11 59.36 -92.88
N ASP A 916 3.37 58.06 -93.12
CA ASP A 916 2.45 56.94 -92.93
C ASP A 916 3.19 55.85 -92.12
N LEU A 917 2.83 55.65 -90.86
CA LEU A 917 3.44 54.63 -89.99
C LEU A 917 2.72 53.29 -90.15
N GLU A 918 3.46 52.25 -90.54
CA GLU A 918 2.94 50.88 -90.70
C GLU A 918 3.65 49.90 -89.76
N VAL A 919 2.87 49.13 -89.01
CA VAL A 919 3.35 48.06 -88.11
C VAL A 919 2.70 46.75 -88.52
N ASP A 920 3.51 45.72 -88.78
CA ASP A 920 3.08 44.44 -89.36
C ASP A 920 2.22 44.61 -90.63
N GLY A 921 2.46 45.67 -91.40
CA GLY A 921 1.70 46.01 -92.61
C GLY A 921 0.32 46.65 -92.36
N GLU A 922 -0.01 47.04 -91.13
CA GLU A 922 -1.22 47.79 -90.78
C GLU A 922 -0.87 49.25 -90.40
N PRO A 923 -1.68 50.24 -90.81
CA PRO A 923 -1.45 51.64 -90.47
C PRO A 923 -1.77 51.91 -88.98
N VAL A 924 -0.86 52.57 -88.28
CA VAL A 924 -1.01 52.99 -86.87
C VAL A 924 -0.56 54.43 -86.68
N ASP A 925 -1.08 55.13 -85.67
CA ASP A 925 -0.72 56.53 -85.42
C ASP A 925 0.61 56.66 -84.68
N TRP A 926 0.96 55.65 -83.88
CA TRP A 926 2.18 55.59 -83.09
C TRP A 926 2.58 54.17 -82.71
N TRP A 927 3.88 53.98 -82.44
CA TRP A 927 4.46 52.73 -81.97
C TRP A 927 5.67 52.99 -81.07
N VAL A 928 5.97 52.09 -80.14
CA VAL A 928 7.20 52.12 -79.36
C VAL A 928 7.87 50.76 -79.44
N ASP A 929 9.12 50.75 -79.91
CA ASP A 929 9.95 49.55 -80.02
C ASP A 929 11.37 49.79 -79.44
N GLY A 930 12.28 48.84 -79.66
CA GLY A 930 13.66 48.94 -79.18
C GLY A 930 14.49 50.09 -79.78
N ALA A 931 14.04 50.69 -80.88
CA ALA A 931 14.66 51.85 -81.52
C ALA A 931 14.14 53.19 -80.96
N GLY A 932 12.95 53.20 -80.36
CA GLY A 932 12.39 54.35 -79.66
C GLY A 932 10.92 54.59 -80.01
N VAL A 933 10.50 55.87 -79.98
CA VAL A 933 9.12 56.27 -80.28
C VAL A 933 8.96 56.55 -81.78
N HIS A 934 7.96 55.94 -82.40
CA HIS A 934 7.55 56.16 -83.80
C HIS A 934 6.17 56.82 -83.80
N ALA A 935 5.97 57.86 -84.61
CA ALA A 935 4.64 58.46 -84.75
C ALA A 935 4.42 59.06 -86.15
N ALA A 936 3.16 59.05 -86.59
CA ALA A 936 2.68 59.71 -87.80
C ALA A 936 1.79 60.93 -87.53
N THR A 937 1.24 61.03 -86.31
CA THR A 937 0.36 62.13 -85.91
C THR A 937 0.86 62.82 -84.65
N THR A 938 0.32 64.01 -84.34
CA THR A 938 0.69 64.77 -83.14
C THR A 938 0.15 64.08 -81.88
N GLU A 939 -1.07 63.56 -81.95
CA GLU A 939 -1.71 62.74 -80.94
C GLU A 939 -0.98 61.42 -80.74
N GLY A 940 -0.55 60.78 -81.84
CA GLY A 940 0.29 59.59 -81.82
C GLY A 940 1.63 59.85 -81.14
N LEU A 941 2.31 60.96 -81.48
CA LEU A 941 3.55 61.36 -80.82
C LEU A 941 3.34 61.54 -79.31
N ALA A 942 2.26 62.19 -78.91
CA ALA A 942 1.93 62.37 -77.51
C ALA A 942 1.69 61.04 -76.78
N ALA A 943 0.97 60.10 -77.41
CA ALA A 943 0.72 58.77 -76.86
C ALA A 943 2.01 57.94 -76.75
N GLY A 944 2.84 57.92 -77.80
CA GLY A 944 4.12 57.21 -77.80
C GLY A 944 5.12 57.75 -76.78
N LEU A 945 5.23 59.07 -76.65
CA LEU A 945 6.09 59.70 -75.64
C LEU A 945 5.59 59.42 -74.22
N ALA A 946 4.27 59.53 -73.98
CA ALA A 946 3.68 59.24 -72.68
C ALA A 946 3.83 57.77 -72.28
N TRP A 947 3.72 56.85 -73.25
CA TRP A 947 3.96 55.43 -73.02
C TRP A 947 5.43 55.14 -72.71
N ALA A 948 6.37 55.65 -73.53
CA ALA A 948 7.80 55.47 -73.32
C ALA A 948 8.30 56.06 -71.99
N ALA A 949 7.64 57.12 -71.49
CA ALA A 949 7.93 57.74 -70.20
C ALA A 949 7.18 57.13 -69.01
N ALA A 950 6.45 56.03 -69.20
CA ALA A 950 5.61 55.37 -68.18
C ALA A 950 4.58 56.32 -67.52
N ALA A 951 4.08 57.31 -68.27
CA ALA A 951 3.14 58.32 -67.80
C ALA A 951 1.91 58.41 -68.73
N TRP A 952 1.32 57.26 -69.05
CA TRP A 952 0.19 57.12 -69.97
C TRP A 952 -0.98 58.10 -69.74
N PRO A 953 -1.38 58.45 -68.48
CA PRO A 953 -2.43 59.45 -68.24
C PRO A 953 -2.12 60.83 -68.82
N ARG A 954 -0.83 61.20 -68.95
CA ARG A 954 -0.40 62.51 -69.46
C ARG A 954 -0.47 62.65 -70.98
N ARG A 955 -0.81 61.60 -71.74
CA ARG A 955 -0.86 61.67 -73.22
C ARG A 955 -1.73 62.81 -73.75
N HIS A 956 -2.85 63.12 -73.08
CA HIS A 956 -3.75 64.20 -73.47
C HIS A 956 -3.17 65.58 -73.17
N LEU A 957 -2.50 65.72 -72.00
CA LEU A 957 -1.76 66.93 -71.63
C LEU A 957 -0.61 67.19 -72.62
N VAL A 958 0.12 66.14 -73.00
CA VAL A 958 1.22 66.21 -73.98
C VAL A 958 0.68 66.57 -75.36
N ALA A 959 -0.43 65.98 -75.80
CA ALA A 959 -1.07 66.32 -77.07
C ALA A 959 -1.49 67.79 -77.11
N ALA A 960 -2.12 68.28 -76.04
CA ALA A 960 -2.52 69.68 -75.92
C ALA A 960 -1.32 70.64 -75.93
N ALA A 961 -0.22 70.27 -75.26
CA ALA A 961 1.00 71.08 -75.22
C ALA A 961 1.77 71.07 -76.57
N LEU A 962 1.71 69.96 -77.31
CA LEU A 962 2.26 69.88 -78.66
C LEU A 962 1.44 70.69 -79.67
N ALA A 963 0.11 70.71 -79.52
CA ALA A 963 -0.78 71.48 -80.36
C ALA A 963 -0.68 73.01 -80.12
N ASP A 964 -0.51 73.44 -78.86
CA ASP A 964 -0.32 74.84 -78.50
C ASP A 964 0.74 75.02 -77.40
N PRO A 965 2.03 75.17 -77.78
CA PRO A 965 3.13 75.29 -76.82
C PRO A 965 3.04 76.53 -75.90
N ALA A 966 2.31 77.58 -76.29
CA ALA A 966 2.15 78.78 -75.48
C ALA A 966 1.25 78.55 -74.26
N ARG A 967 0.39 77.53 -74.30
CA ARG A 967 -0.51 77.16 -73.18
C ARG A 967 0.13 76.24 -72.15
N ALA A 968 1.39 75.84 -72.32
CA ALA A 968 2.04 74.87 -71.45
C ALA A 968 1.99 75.24 -69.94
N ASP A 969 2.18 76.51 -69.58
CA ASP A 969 2.08 76.95 -68.18
C ASP A 969 0.67 76.85 -67.60
N ALA A 970 -0.35 77.19 -68.41
CA ALA A 970 -1.74 77.08 -68.01
C ALA A 970 -2.16 75.61 -67.88
N LEU A 971 -1.74 74.76 -68.81
CA LEU A 971 -2.01 73.32 -68.80
C LEU A 971 -1.34 72.62 -67.61
N LEU A 972 -0.11 73.02 -67.24
CA LEU A 972 0.57 72.51 -66.05
C LEU A 972 -0.08 72.94 -64.75
N ALA A 973 -0.59 74.18 -64.69
CA ALA A 973 -1.32 74.68 -63.52
C ALA A 973 -2.66 73.96 -63.34
N ASP A 974 -3.34 73.62 -64.43
CA ASP A 974 -4.59 72.85 -64.42
C ASP A 974 -4.34 71.39 -64.00
N ALA A 975 -3.34 70.73 -64.59
CA ALA A 975 -2.94 69.36 -64.27
C ALA A 975 -2.37 69.16 -62.86
N ALA A 976 -2.18 70.23 -62.07
CA ALA A 976 -1.81 70.13 -60.66
C ALA A 976 -2.98 69.69 -59.76
N TRP A 977 -4.21 69.65 -60.29
CA TRP A 977 -5.43 69.22 -59.60
C TRP A 977 -5.92 67.83 -60.02
N ASP A 978 -5.29 67.23 -61.05
CA ASP A 978 -5.47 65.83 -61.46
C ASP A 978 -4.63 64.89 -60.58
#